data_AF-A0A1Y1CMB8-F1
#
_entry.id   AF-A0A1Y1CMB8-F1
#
_cell.length_a   1.000
_cell.length_b   1.000
_cell.length_c   1.000
_cell.angle_alpha   90.00
_cell.angle_beta   90.00
_cell.angle_gamma   90.00
#
_symmetry.space_group_name_H-M   'P 1'
#
loop_
_entity.id
_entity.type
_entity.pdbx_description
1 polymer ?
#
loop_
_entity_poly.entity_id
_entity_poly.type
_entity_poly.pdbx_seq_one_letter_code
_entity_poly.pdbx_strand_id
1 'polypeptide(L)'
;MKLRTYTLTIALLLLIGTSLFAERAKEQLSANGITSIETAYTISKVRTAKKDGSTYLLASSYEGTVLAVSYSGKVLWENQLSGFMNHDVWCEDLTNDGSDEILLANADGTIYCLDDKGKLIWSFKKNNAPMYGLCVIRKNNTPYVVCGGFDKNIYYLSAKGELVKEIPSSLYSIEKPWGKKGYKRIPESNNHTANFLRKIKNADGSEQLCVHGIVNSMSASGSLYLFDALEDRPSKIIKLKKGGPFGDLRVVQSGADKRAEILLGSSGAIKNAVIKRVDLESSEQVDLPMSKLANKKVGHFGYRVVQTERISNGEKEFYFCLFGNSIILLTDEFNKEKAEVLKSKFSFNDMWKDESRNLIVLASSQSGGSCIHVIDPTNLKWKKAYRKLTPPGKISSIISNTNVVKEQVADFKRPDWEREPLPVYLMTEKITPSLENMVRDINMNKQSPVFLNGLHMSKIEKWDRSVLGNQVYEAKRDRRKKYVLSSNEVLDFIRPELKDAPGIAYWGGHGNDPFLVSLATQKRIVDEANGKFVVSIYPELEQYDVNFKYVLDNHFYPLAEYYKGKNAKLYIRTKHTFWQTTIYKPLWSRLMSGEFADVFVPSMEETTDKSMELSLASRMGVWASGAVDSWGARCARDNASFDRSRQHSHQMLPNHFLRTLIYNISNGAQYINNFAVDQEYMSLLWDLIAKGALYVPKRDEILSFSPVHLSMKDPDMTFLDEGSNVKWTTFYNQEFEENNAFVFSRLNGTWPGAPLTEWDFSRYAAGAKERRLNFMPTYENGLVLITPVQKGKFFTESKRGQLADHLHPIYKNILKEYITDGRYYYSADGEKKYNADEYYKVIEEDIKKSASLLPLTVSGDVAWVVAQTDSKYLRLTLIDKGYVNPKDRKAIVKFSSIKIKQVKDILSGEMISISDDSTASIEIPCGAFRFIDIELEDSLSADK
;
A
#
# COMPACT_ATOMS: atom_id res chain seq x y z
N MET A 1 -55.62 -37.63 61.68
CA MET A 1 -54.18 -37.86 61.88
C MET A 1 -53.52 -37.72 60.50
N LYS A 2 -53.04 -36.51 60.18
CA LYS A 2 -51.61 -36.16 60.00
C LYS A 2 -50.98 -36.91 58.80
N LEU A 3 -50.66 -36.28 57.66
CA LEU A 3 -49.70 -35.19 57.35
C LEU A 3 -48.50 -35.78 56.58
N ARG A 4 -47.96 -34.99 55.63
CA ARG A 4 -46.72 -35.15 54.82
C ARG A 4 -46.96 -35.80 53.45
N THR A 5 -47.35 -35.07 52.39
CA THR A 5 -46.89 -33.77 51.85
C THR A 5 -45.55 -33.89 51.09
N TYR A 6 -45.67 -33.93 49.75
CA TYR A 6 -44.83 -33.31 48.71
C TYR A 6 -43.31 -33.28 48.89
N THR A 7 -42.58 -34.21 48.23
CA THR A 7 -41.23 -33.91 47.71
C THR A 7 -40.76 -34.94 46.66
N LEU A 8 -41.32 -34.99 45.45
CA LEU A 8 -40.65 -35.75 44.37
C LEU A 8 -40.84 -35.25 42.93
N THR A 9 -41.50 -34.10 42.71
CA THR A 9 -41.75 -33.56 41.35
C THR A 9 -40.98 -32.27 41.03
N ILE A 10 -40.09 -31.81 41.92
CA ILE A 10 -39.33 -30.56 41.73
C ILE A 10 -37.85 -30.81 41.37
N ALA A 11 -37.30 -32.02 41.61
CA ALA A 11 -35.87 -32.28 41.36
C ALA A 11 -35.51 -32.59 39.89
N LEU A 12 -36.47 -33.04 39.07
CA LEU A 12 -36.19 -33.37 37.65
C LEU A 12 -36.46 -32.21 36.67
N LEU A 13 -37.23 -31.21 37.08
CA LEU A 13 -37.45 -29.97 36.31
C LEU A 13 -36.38 -28.89 36.60
N LEU A 14 -35.60 -29.04 37.67
CA LEU A 14 -34.49 -28.13 38.01
C LEU A 14 -33.14 -28.53 37.41
N LEU A 15 -33.00 -29.75 36.86
CA LEU A 15 -31.76 -30.22 36.20
C LEU A 15 -31.81 -30.17 34.66
N ILE A 16 -32.99 -29.97 34.07
CA ILE A 16 -33.15 -29.66 32.63
C ILE A 16 -33.40 -28.15 32.43
N GLY A 17 -33.85 -27.44 33.47
CA GLY A 17 -34.04 -25.99 33.48
C GLY A 17 -32.82 -25.17 33.88
N THR A 18 -31.69 -25.77 34.26
CA THR A 18 -30.47 -25.03 34.65
C THR A 18 -29.30 -25.22 33.69
N SER A 19 -29.33 -26.22 32.80
CA SER A 19 -28.35 -26.36 31.71
C SER A 19 -28.71 -25.52 30.48
N LEU A 20 -30.01 -25.27 30.22
CA LEU A 20 -30.47 -24.39 29.12
C LEU A 20 -30.54 -22.91 29.48
N PHE A 21 -30.51 -22.56 30.78
CA PHE A 21 -30.44 -21.16 31.24
C PHE A 21 -29.03 -20.72 31.66
N ALA A 22 -28.05 -21.63 31.72
CA ALA A 22 -26.66 -21.31 32.02
C ALA A 22 -25.83 -20.89 30.80
N GLU A 23 -26.27 -21.17 29.55
CA GLU A 23 -25.59 -20.69 28.33
C GLU A 23 -26.12 -19.34 27.80
N ARG A 24 -27.13 -18.75 28.46
CA ARG A 24 -27.47 -17.32 28.32
C ARG A 24 -26.76 -16.47 29.38
N ALA A 25 -25.51 -16.77 29.68
CA ALA A 25 -24.63 -15.72 30.17
C ALA A 25 -24.59 -14.67 29.05
N LYS A 26 -25.23 -13.52 29.21
CA LYS A 26 -24.90 -12.34 28.41
C LYS A 26 -23.39 -12.21 28.53
N GLU A 27 -22.64 -12.60 27.49
CA GLU A 27 -21.20 -12.39 27.44
C GLU A 27 -20.98 -10.93 27.78
N GLN A 28 -20.49 -10.68 29.00
CA GLN A 28 -20.65 -9.37 29.61
C GLN A 28 -19.67 -8.44 28.92
N LEU A 29 -20.19 -7.62 28.01
CA LEU A 29 -19.40 -6.59 27.33
C LEU A 29 -18.73 -5.70 28.39
N SER A 30 -17.55 -5.19 28.03
CA SER A 30 -16.74 -4.34 28.89
C SER A 30 -17.57 -3.29 29.61
N ALA A 31 -17.32 -3.11 30.91
CA ALA A 31 -17.97 -2.08 31.73
C ALA A 31 -17.76 -0.65 31.17
N ASN A 32 -16.76 -0.46 30.32
CA ASN A 32 -16.44 0.82 29.66
C ASN A 32 -17.11 0.99 28.27
N GLY A 33 -17.90 0.02 27.81
CA GLY A 33 -18.64 0.07 26.55
C GLY A 33 -17.82 -0.26 25.30
N ILE A 34 -16.55 -0.66 25.44
CA ILE A 34 -15.72 -1.17 24.34
C ILE A 34 -14.94 -2.40 24.80
N THR A 35 -15.05 -3.50 24.06
CA THR A 35 -14.26 -4.71 24.21
C THR A 35 -13.31 -4.84 23.02
N SER A 36 -12.02 -5.12 23.27
CA SER A 36 -11.05 -5.42 22.20
C SER A 36 -10.68 -6.90 22.28
N ILE A 37 -10.86 -7.62 21.17
CA ILE A 37 -10.63 -9.06 21.05
C ILE A 37 -9.38 -9.26 20.20
N GLU A 38 -8.34 -9.86 20.77
CA GLU A 38 -7.11 -10.20 20.05
C GLU A 38 -7.31 -11.41 19.15
N THR A 39 -6.84 -11.36 17.90
CA THR A 39 -7.07 -12.41 16.89
C THR A 39 -5.79 -12.97 16.28
N ALA A 40 -4.61 -12.49 16.68
CA ALA A 40 -3.29 -12.70 16.06
C ALA A 40 -3.15 -12.15 14.62
N TYR A 41 -4.25 -11.91 13.90
CA TYR A 41 -4.27 -11.45 12.52
C TYR A 41 -4.61 -9.97 12.39
N THR A 42 -4.03 -9.30 11.39
CA THR A 42 -4.50 -7.96 11.03
C THR A 42 -5.82 -8.07 10.27
N ILE A 43 -6.93 -7.77 10.94
CA ILE A 43 -8.27 -7.91 10.39
C ILE A 43 -8.59 -6.75 9.45
N SER A 44 -8.92 -7.08 8.20
CA SER A 44 -9.28 -6.13 7.15
C SER A 44 -10.79 -5.94 7.00
N LYS A 45 -11.59 -6.97 7.35
CA LYS A 45 -13.07 -6.93 7.29
C LYS A 45 -13.70 -7.68 8.45
N VAL A 46 -14.86 -7.21 8.88
CA VAL A 46 -15.65 -7.85 9.96
C VAL A 46 -17.09 -8.01 9.53
N ARG A 47 -17.71 -9.13 9.89
CA ARG A 47 -19.14 -9.42 9.73
C ARG A 47 -19.67 -10.11 10.98
N THR A 48 -20.97 -10.36 11.00
CA THR A 48 -21.62 -11.25 11.96
C THR A 48 -22.27 -12.39 11.20
N ALA A 49 -22.27 -13.58 11.79
CA ALA A 49 -22.93 -14.76 11.26
C ALA A 49 -23.70 -15.47 12.38
N LYS A 50 -24.73 -16.23 12.01
CA LYS A 50 -25.60 -16.97 12.91
C LYS A 50 -25.31 -18.47 12.87
N LYS A 51 -25.58 -19.11 13.99
CA LYS A 51 -25.61 -20.56 14.18
C LYS A 51 -26.63 -20.88 15.26
N ASP A 52 -27.65 -21.67 14.92
CA ASP A 52 -28.69 -22.12 15.84
C ASP A 52 -29.31 -20.97 16.67
N GLY A 53 -29.55 -19.82 16.02
CA GLY A 53 -30.10 -18.62 16.65
C GLY A 53 -29.11 -17.79 17.49
N SER A 54 -27.84 -18.20 17.60
CA SER A 54 -26.76 -17.45 18.24
C SER A 54 -25.88 -16.76 17.21
N THR A 55 -25.47 -15.51 17.45
CA THR A 55 -24.55 -14.79 16.55
C THR A 55 -23.11 -14.86 17.06
N TYR A 56 -22.17 -15.00 16.13
CA TYR A 56 -20.72 -14.87 16.35
C TYR A 56 -20.11 -13.81 15.41
N LEU A 57 -18.89 -13.39 15.72
CA LEU A 57 -18.12 -12.45 14.91
C LEU A 57 -17.36 -13.22 13.82
N LEU A 58 -17.40 -12.72 12.60
CA LEU A 58 -16.56 -13.21 11.51
C LEU A 58 -15.51 -12.17 11.16
N ALA A 59 -14.27 -12.59 10.98
CA ALA A 59 -13.14 -11.73 10.68
C ALA A 59 -12.36 -12.23 9.48
N SER A 60 -12.10 -11.37 8.50
CA SER A 60 -11.19 -11.66 7.39
C SER A 60 -9.89 -10.89 7.59
N SER A 61 -8.78 -11.61 7.66
CA SER A 61 -7.42 -11.07 7.81
C SER A 61 -6.93 -10.33 6.56
N TYR A 62 -5.71 -9.78 6.66
CA TYR A 62 -4.97 -9.21 5.53
C TYR A 62 -4.61 -10.30 4.52
N GLU A 63 -4.15 -11.46 4.98
CA GLU A 63 -3.72 -12.60 4.15
C GLU A 63 -4.87 -13.31 3.43
N GLY A 64 -6.11 -13.17 3.93
CA GLY A 64 -7.27 -13.89 3.39
C GLY A 64 -7.82 -14.97 4.32
N THR A 65 -7.09 -15.30 5.39
CA THR A 65 -7.58 -16.16 6.48
C THR A 65 -8.88 -15.61 7.06
N VAL A 66 -9.86 -16.47 7.27
CA VAL A 66 -11.16 -16.20 7.85
C VAL A 66 -11.26 -16.88 9.21
N LEU A 67 -11.77 -16.15 10.20
CA LEU A 67 -11.96 -16.64 11.56
C LEU A 67 -13.38 -16.39 12.02
N ALA A 68 -13.95 -17.36 12.73
CA ALA A 68 -15.10 -17.14 13.59
C ALA A 68 -14.64 -16.97 15.04
N VAL A 69 -15.16 -15.95 15.71
CA VAL A 69 -14.76 -15.57 17.07
C VAL A 69 -16.02 -15.26 17.89
N SER A 70 -16.10 -15.76 19.13
CA SER A 70 -17.16 -15.38 20.07
C SER A 70 -16.97 -13.94 20.58
N TYR A 71 -17.99 -13.34 21.24
CA TYR A 71 -17.79 -12.01 21.85
C TYR A 71 -16.92 -12.07 23.11
N SER A 72 -16.73 -13.25 23.71
CA SER A 72 -15.71 -13.51 24.74
C SER A 72 -14.28 -13.60 24.18
N GLY A 73 -14.11 -13.67 22.86
CA GLY A 73 -12.80 -13.72 22.20
C GLY A 73 -12.25 -15.12 21.96
N LYS A 74 -13.06 -16.18 22.11
CA LYS A 74 -12.68 -17.55 21.74
C LYS A 74 -12.74 -17.71 20.23
N VAL A 75 -11.65 -18.14 19.61
CA VAL A 75 -11.66 -18.60 18.21
C VAL A 75 -12.47 -19.89 18.14
N LEU A 76 -13.56 -19.86 17.36
CA LEU A 76 -14.44 -21.00 17.14
C LEU A 76 -13.90 -21.89 16.03
N TRP A 77 -13.41 -21.28 14.95
CA TRP A 77 -12.72 -21.94 13.85
C TRP A 77 -11.90 -20.92 13.04
N GLU A 78 -10.99 -21.45 12.22
CA GLU A 78 -10.13 -20.70 11.31
C GLU A 78 -9.98 -21.44 9.98
N ASN A 79 -9.95 -20.71 8.87
CA ASN A 79 -9.67 -21.24 7.54
C ASN A 79 -8.78 -20.26 6.76
N GLN A 80 -7.61 -20.72 6.26
CA GLN A 80 -6.67 -19.90 5.50
C GLN A 80 -7.14 -19.54 4.08
N LEU A 81 -8.15 -20.26 3.56
CA LEU A 81 -8.60 -20.21 2.17
C LEU A 81 -7.43 -20.36 1.19
N SER A 82 -7.34 -19.50 0.19
CA SER A 82 -6.30 -19.53 -0.83
C SER A 82 -5.02 -18.77 -0.46
N GLY A 83 -4.98 -18.12 0.71
CA GLY A 83 -3.86 -17.25 1.10
C GLY A 83 -3.78 -15.92 0.32
N PHE A 84 -4.88 -15.53 -0.34
CA PHE A 84 -5.06 -14.23 -0.97
C PHE A 84 -6.25 -13.49 -0.38
N MET A 85 -6.23 -12.17 -0.48
CA MET A 85 -7.21 -11.34 0.21
C MET A 85 -8.65 -11.51 -0.30
N ASN A 86 -9.61 -11.38 0.62
CA ASN A 86 -11.03 -11.30 0.29
C ASN A 86 -11.43 -9.84 0.06
N HIS A 87 -12.04 -9.52 -1.08
CA HIS A 87 -12.57 -8.20 -1.42
C HIS A 87 -13.95 -7.92 -0.83
N ASP A 88 -14.79 -8.94 -0.63
CA ASP A 88 -16.06 -8.82 0.09
C ASP A 88 -16.37 -10.12 0.85
N VAL A 89 -17.19 -10.00 1.89
CA VAL A 89 -17.64 -11.10 2.75
C VAL A 89 -19.12 -10.92 3.03
N TRP A 90 -19.89 -11.99 2.86
CA TRP A 90 -21.32 -12.04 3.15
C TRP A 90 -21.65 -13.30 3.95
N CYS A 91 -22.55 -13.19 4.91
CA CYS A 91 -23.01 -14.31 5.72
C CYS A 91 -24.52 -14.40 5.58
N GLU A 92 -25.03 -15.54 5.14
CA GLU A 92 -26.47 -15.77 5.04
C GLU A 92 -26.78 -17.27 4.96
N ASP A 93 -27.84 -17.69 5.64
CA ASP A 93 -28.37 -19.05 5.61
C ASP A 93 -28.93 -19.42 4.22
N LEU A 94 -28.17 -20.17 3.43
CA LEU A 94 -28.54 -20.64 2.10
C LEU A 94 -29.40 -21.92 2.15
N THR A 95 -29.33 -22.67 3.24
CA THR A 95 -29.98 -23.99 3.36
C THR A 95 -31.28 -23.96 4.17
N ASN A 96 -31.58 -22.83 4.81
CA ASN A 96 -32.64 -22.61 5.77
C ASN A 96 -32.54 -23.52 7.02
N ASP A 97 -31.32 -23.86 7.44
CA ASP A 97 -31.07 -24.70 8.63
C ASP A 97 -30.86 -23.88 9.92
N GLY A 98 -30.89 -22.55 9.82
CA GLY A 98 -30.67 -21.63 10.95
C GLY A 98 -29.21 -21.26 11.18
N SER A 99 -28.29 -21.74 10.35
CA SER A 99 -26.87 -21.37 10.34
C SER A 99 -26.52 -20.64 9.05
N ASP A 100 -25.69 -19.59 9.16
CA ASP A 100 -25.25 -18.84 7.99
C ASP A 100 -24.08 -19.54 7.31
N GLU A 101 -24.18 -19.76 6.00
CA GLU A 101 -22.99 -19.98 5.17
C GLU A 101 -22.20 -18.68 4.98
N ILE A 102 -20.88 -18.84 4.84
CA ILE A 102 -19.93 -17.74 4.72
C ILE A 102 -19.41 -17.66 3.28
N LEU A 103 -19.75 -16.57 2.60
CA LEU A 103 -19.42 -16.34 1.20
C LEU A 103 -18.32 -15.29 1.07
N LEU A 104 -17.32 -15.58 0.25
CA LEU A 104 -16.13 -14.73 0.10
C LEU A 104 -15.81 -14.49 -1.37
N ALA A 105 -15.66 -13.22 -1.75
CA ALA A 105 -15.15 -12.82 -3.06
C ALA A 105 -13.65 -12.60 -2.95
N ASN A 106 -12.86 -13.48 -3.57
CA ASN A 106 -11.41 -13.49 -3.41
C ASN A 106 -10.69 -12.82 -4.59
N ALA A 107 -9.53 -12.24 -4.30
CA ALA A 107 -8.66 -11.61 -5.30
C ALA A 107 -8.07 -12.59 -6.33
N ASP A 108 -8.11 -13.90 -6.05
CA ASP A 108 -7.70 -14.97 -6.97
C ASP A 108 -8.73 -15.30 -8.07
N GLY A 109 -9.87 -14.61 -8.08
CA GLY A 109 -10.98 -14.79 -9.02
C GLY A 109 -12.02 -15.82 -8.60
N THR A 110 -11.93 -16.35 -7.39
CA THR A 110 -12.83 -17.38 -6.86
C THR A 110 -13.87 -16.78 -5.90
N ILE A 111 -15.08 -17.32 -5.95
CA ILE A 111 -16.06 -17.24 -4.86
C ILE A 111 -15.95 -18.50 -4.02
N TYR A 112 -15.70 -18.35 -2.72
CA TYR A 112 -15.69 -19.48 -1.77
C TYR A 112 -16.95 -19.46 -0.91
N CYS A 113 -17.47 -20.64 -0.59
CA CYS A 113 -18.53 -20.83 0.39
C CYS A 113 -18.07 -21.78 1.48
N LEU A 114 -18.07 -21.31 2.73
CA LEU A 114 -17.78 -22.11 3.91
C LEU A 114 -19.07 -22.38 4.70
N ASP A 115 -19.10 -23.51 5.40
CA ASP A 115 -20.13 -23.80 6.39
C ASP A 115 -19.92 -23.01 7.70
N ASP A 116 -20.83 -23.22 8.66
CA ASP A 116 -20.83 -22.63 10.00
C ASP A 116 -19.62 -23.06 10.86
N LYS A 117 -18.84 -24.05 10.41
CA LYS A 117 -17.61 -24.58 11.02
C LYS A 117 -16.36 -24.15 10.26
N GLY A 118 -16.50 -23.30 9.25
CA GLY A 118 -15.41 -22.81 8.43
C GLY A 118 -14.90 -23.82 7.40
N LYS A 119 -15.58 -24.93 7.14
CA LYS A 119 -15.19 -25.92 6.13
C LYS A 119 -15.70 -25.49 4.76
N LEU A 120 -14.86 -25.62 3.74
CA LEU A 120 -15.25 -25.36 2.35
C LEU A 120 -16.35 -26.33 1.91
N ILE A 121 -17.49 -25.78 1.49
CA ILE A 121 -18.62 -26.53 0.90
C ILE A 121 -18.45 -26.58 -0.62
N TRP A 122 -18.26 -25.41 -1.24
CA TRP A 122 -18.09 -25.27 -2.69
C TRP A 122 -17.28 -24.01 -3.03
N SER A 123 -16.79 -23.97 -4.27
CA SER A 123 -16.11 -22.80 -4.84
C SER A 123 -16.50 -22.61 -6.31
N PHE A 124 -16.56 -21.37 -6.76
CA PHE A 124 -16.83 -21.01 -8.16
C PHE A 124 -15.72 -20.11 -8.70
N LYS A 125 -15.14 -20.45 -9.86
CA LYS A 125 -14.13 -19.64 -10.55
C LYS A 125 -14.38 -19.65 -12.05
N LYS A 126 -14.78 -18.50 -12.61
CA LYS A 126 -14.96 -18.34 -14.05
C LYS A 126 -13.63 -18.10 -14.77
N ASN A 127 -12.79 -17.24 -14.20
CA ASN A 127 -11.51 -16.81 -14.76
C ASN A 127 -10.60 -16.29 -13.62
N ASN A 128 -9.48 -15.65 -13.97
CA ASN A 128 -8.50 -15.15 -12.99
C ASN A 128 -8.70 -13.69 -12.56
N ALA A 129 -9.65 -12.96 -13.15
CA ALA A 129 -9.92 -11.58 -12.75
C ALA A 129 -10.46 -11.54 -11.30
N PRO A 130 -10.04 -10.59 -10.45
CA PRO A 130 -10.49 -10.55 -9.07
C PRO A 130 -12.01 -10.46 -8.94
N MET A 131 -12.58 -11.26 -8.03
CA MET A 131 -13.98 -11.12 -7.60
C MET A 131 -14.06 -10.04 -6.53
N TYR A 132 -15.07 -9.17 -6.60
CA TYR A 132 -14.98 -7.88 -5.92
C TYR A 132 -16.18 -7.48 -5.06
N GLY A 133 -17.38 -7.92 -5.45
CA GLY A 133 -18.61 -7.75 -4.67
C GLY A 133 -19.46 -9.02 -4.71
N LEU A 134 -20.20 -9.27 -3.65
CA LEU A 134 -21.15 -10.38 -3.57
C LEU A 134 -22.29 -10.10 -2.59
N CYS A 135 -23.43 -10.77 -2.78
CA CYS A 135 -24.53 -10.85 -1.83
C CYS A 135 -25.40 -12.07 -2.11
N VAL A 136 -26.45 -12.27 -1.32
CA VAL A 136 -27.49 -13.28 -1.57
C VAL A 136 -28.83 -12.58 -1.76
N ILE A 137 -29.59 -13.00 -2.77
CA ILE A 137 -31.00 -12.59 -2.98
C ILE A 137 -31.89 -13.81 -3.16
N ARG A 138 -33.19 -13.67 -2.90
CA ARG A 138 -34.19 -14.73 -3.01
C ARG A 138 -35.24 -14.41 -4.06
N LYS A 139 -35.56 -15.41 -4.88
CA LYS A 139 -36.75 -15.43 -5.74
C LYS A 139 -37.62 -16.59 -5.33
N ASN A 140 -38.87 -16.33 -4.93
CA ASN A 140 -39.79 -17.35 -4.44
C ASN A 140 -39.15 -18.23 -3.33
N ASN A 141 -38.54 -17.58 -2.34
CA ASN A 141 -37.81 -18.18 -1.21
C ASN A 141 -36.53 -18.98 -1.58
N THR A 142 -36.23 -19.17 -2.86
CA THR A 142 -35.00 -19.84 -3.33
C THR A 142 -33.83 -18.84 -3.30
N PRO A 143 -32.73 -19.13 -2.57
CA PRO A 143 -31.57 -18.26 -2.52
C PRO A 143 -30.68 -18.41 -3.75
N TYR A 144 -30.14 -17.28 -4.20
CA TYR A 144 -29.12 -17.19 -5.22
C TYR A 144 -27.97 -16.34 -4.70
N VAL A 145 -26.76 -16.87 -4.79
CA VAL A 145 -25.55 -16.10 -4.56
C VAL A 145 -25.28 -15.26 -5.80
N VAL A 146 -25.17 -13.95 -5.65
CA VAL A 146 -24.84 -13.05 -6.75
C VAL A 146 -23.45 -12.50 -6.53
N CYS A 147 -22.57 -12.64 -7.52
CA CYS A 147 -21.18 -12.19 -7.46
C CYS A 147 -20.74 -11.50 -8.75
N GLY A 148 -19.72 -10.64 -8.65
CA GLY A 148 -19.14 -9.98 -9.81
C GLY A 148 -17.84 -9.27 -9.47
N GLY A 149 -17.08 -8.92 -10.51
CA GLY A 149 -15.74 -8.39 -10.31
C GLY A 149 -15.21 -7.56 -11.48
N PHE A 150 -13.91 -7.70 -11.69
CA PHE A 150 -13.17 -6.95 -12.69
C PHE A 150 -13.29 -7.52 -14.12
N ASP A 151 -13.90 -8.69 -14.27
CA ASP A 151 -14.20 -9.30 -15.58
C ASP A 151 -15.40 -8.68 -16.31
N LYS A 152 -16.07 -7.71 -15.68
CA LYS A 152 -17.19 -6.93 -16.23
C LYS A 152 -18.52 -7.71 -16.29
N ASN A 153 -18.63 -8.82 -15.57
CA ASN A 153 -19.82 -9.66 -15.51
C ASN A 153 -20.43 -9.73 -14.10
N ILE A 154 -21.71 -10.10 -14.06
CA ILE A 154 -22.41 -10.55 -12.85
C ILE A 154 -22.82 -12.00 -13.05
N TYR A 155 -22.69 -12.81 -12.00
CA TYR A 155 -23.08 -14.21 -12.00
C TYR A 155 -24.12 -14.47 -10.91
N TYR A 156 -25.14 -15.26 -11.25
CA TYR A 156 -26.04 -15.89 -10.29
C TYR A 156 -25.62 -17.35 -10.13
N LEU A 157 -25.38 -17.74 -8.89
CA LEU A 157 -25.08 -19.11 -8.51
C LEU A 157 -26.22 -19.68 -7.66
N SER A 158 -26.45 -20.99 -7.78
CA SER A 158 -27.36 -21.71 -6.89
C SER A 158 -26.78 -21.75 -5.46
N ALA A 159 -27.59 -22.18 -4.49
CA ALA A 159 -27.13 -22.44 -3.11
C ALA A 159 -25.95 -23.45 -3.04
N LYS A 160 -25.77 -24.26 -4.10
CA LYS A 160 -24.71 -25.26 -4.24
C LYS A 160 -23.50 -24.75 -5.04
N GLY A 161 -23.48 -23.48 -5.43
CA GLY A 161 -22.38 -22.87 -6.20
C GLY A 161 -22.42 -23.14 -7.70
N GLU A 162 -23.50 -23.70 -8.24
CA GLU A 162 -23.63 -23.97 -9.68
C GLU A 162 -24.04 -22.69 -10.42
N LEU A 163 -23.43 -22.42 -11.57
CA LEU A 163 -23.77 -21.26 -12.39
C LEU A 163 -25.20 -21.39 -12.93
N VAL A 164 -26.06 -20.46 -12.53
CA VAL A 164 -27.45 -20.34 -13.01
C VAL A 164 -27.54 -19.32 -14.15
N LYS A 165 -26.86 -18.18 -14.00
CA LYS A 165 -26.92 -17.10 -14.99
C LYS A 165 -25.66 -16.26 -15.01
N GLU A 166 -25.27 -15.80 -16.20
CA GLU A 166 -24.21 -14.83 -16.43
C GLU A 166 -24.80 -13.61 -17.15
N ILE A 167 -24.53 -12.41 -16.65
CA ILE A 167 -25.01 -11.15 -17.20
C ILE A 167 -23.83 -10.22 -17.45
N PRO A 168 -23.41 -10.04 -18.71
CA PRO A 168 -22.40 -9.06 -19.07
C PRO A 168 -22.88 -7.62 -18.85
N SER A 169 -22.04 -6.78 -18.24
CA SER A 169 -22.37 -5.37 -18.05
C SER A 169 -22.56 -4.61 -19.38
N SER A 170 -21.97 -5.11 -20.47
CA SER A 170 -22.15 -4.61 -21.84
C SER A 170 -23.60 -4.57 -22.33
N LEU A 171 -24.49 -5.36 -21.74
CA LEU A 171 -25.90 -5.41 -22.11
C LEU A 171 -26.74 -4.26 -21.58
N TYR A 172 -26.29 -3.57 -20.52
CA TYR A 172 -27.12 -2.57 -19.82
C TYR A 172 -26.36 -1.35 -19.26
N SER A 173 -25.03 -1.41 -19.15
CA SER A 173 -24.25 -0.34 -18.53
C SER A 173 -24.30 0.94 -19.36
N ILE A 174 -24.44 2.06 -18.67
CA ILE A 174 -24.44 3.41 -19.26
C ILE A 174 -23.09 4.13 -19.06
N GLU A 175 -22.09 3.44 -18.52
CA GLU A 175 -20.79 4.04 -18.23
C GLU A 175 -19.97 4.32 -19.49
N LYS A 176 -19.32 5.49 -19.50
CA LYS A 176 -18.48 5.93 -20.63
C LYS A 176 -17.10 6.34 -20.11
N PRO A 177 -16.03 5.62 -20.49
CA PRO A 177 -14.66 6.06 -20.27
C PRO A 177 -14.37 7.41 -20.93
N TRP A 178 -13.33 8.10 -20.46
CA TRP A 178 -12.95 9.43 -20.94
C TRP A 178 -11.43 9.56 -21.06
N GLY A 179 -10.95 10.45 -21.93
CA GLY A 179 -9.52 10.66 -22.10
C GLY A 179 -9.18 11.37 -23.40
N LYS A 180 -7.92 11.81 -23.53
CA LYS A 180 -7.41 12.38 -24.78
C LYS A 180 -7.03 11.23 -25.72
N LYS A 181 -7.61 11.20 -26.93
CA LYS A 181 -7.23 10.23 -27.98
C LYS A 181 -5.73 10.31 -28.28
N GLY A 182 -5.09 9.16 -28.45
CA GLY A 182 -3.66 9.06 -28.77
C GLY A 182 -2.69 9.28 -27.59
N TYR A 183 -3.17 9.41 -26.35
CA TYR A 183 -2.30 9.54 -25.17
C TYR A 183 -2.04 8.20 -24.45
N LYS A 184 -3.10 7.57 -23.94
CA LYS A 184 -3.09 6.22 -23.32
C LYS A 184 -4.30 5.45 -23.83
N ARG A 185 -4.29 4.12 -23.74
CA ARG A 185 -5.43 3.28 -24.09
C ARG A 185 -6.65 3.67 -23.25
N ILE A 186 -7.82 3.74 -23.87
CA ILE A 186 -9.10 4.01 -23.20
C ILE A 186 -9.92 2.71 -23.26
N PRO A 187 -10.50 2.23 -22.13
CA PRO A 187 -11.36 1.04 -22.14
C PRO A 187 -12.59 1.20 -23.03
N GLU A 188 -13.24 0.07 -23.34
CA GLU A 188 -14.52 0.05 -24.04
C GLU A 188 -15.63 0.75 -23.25
N SER A 189 -16.53 1.43 -23.97
CA SER A 189 -17.73 2.02 -23.38
C SER A 189 -18.77 0.96 -23.00
N ASN A 190 -19.78 1.37 -22.24
CA ASN A 190 -20.89 0.53 -21.80
C ASN A 190 -20.43 -0.71 -21.03
N ASN A 191 -19.32 -0.65 -20.31
CA ASN A 191 -18.86 -1.72 -19.43
C ASN A 191 -18.71 -1.17 -18.01
N HIS A 192 -18.82 -2.01 -16.99
CA HIS A 192 -18.46 -1.63 -15.63
C HIS A 192 -17.91 -2.82 -14.82
N THR A 193 -17.07 -2.53 -13.85
CA THR A 193 -16.73 -3.43 -12.74
C THR A 193 -17.88 -3.40 -11.72
N ALA A 194 -18.31 -4.55 -11.21
CA ALA A 194 -19.28 -4.61 -10.11
C ALA A 194 -18.58 -4.26 -8.78
N ASN A 195 -18.65 -3.00 -8.34
CA ASN A 195 -17.99 -2.51 -7.12
C ASN A 195 -18.64 -3.01 -5.84
N PHE A 196 -19.98 -2.96 -5.80
CA PHE A 196 -20.78 -3.51 -4.71
C PHE A 196 -22.00 -4.20 -5.28
N LEU A 197 -22.37 -5.32 -4.65
CA LEU A 197 -23.62 -6.02 -4.86
C LEU A 197 -24.33 -6.07 -3.51
N ARG A 198 -25.55 -5.53 -3.43
CA ARG A 198 -26.33 -5.53 -2.20
C ARG A 198 -27.77 -5.92 -2.47
N LYS A 199 -28.33 -6.68 -1.53
CA LYS A 199 -29.75 -7.00 -1.49
C LYS A 199 -30.57 -5.82 -1.01
N ILE A 200 -31.63 -5.50 -1.74
CA ILE A 200 -32.72 -4.64 -1.31
C ILE A 200 -33.90 -5.54 -0.93
N LYS A 201 -34.49 -5.29 0.24
CA LYS A 201 -35.74 -5.93 0.65
C LYS A 201 -36.87 -4.92 0.56
N ASN A 202 -37.82 -5.19 -0.33
CA ASN A 202 -38.99 -4.35 -0.55
C ASN A 202 -40.04 -4.55 0.55
N ALA A 203 -40.97 -3.60 0.65
CA ALA A 203 -42.03 -3.63 1.67
C ALA A 203 -42.96 -4.85 1.52
N ASP A 204 -43.15 -5.36 0.31
CA ASP A 204 -43.92 -6.58 0.00
C ASP A 204 -43.16 -7.89 0.31
N GLY A 205 -41.91 -7.79 0.75
CA GLY A 205 -41.03 -8.93 1.04
C GLY A 205 -40.27 -9.47 -0.16
N SER A 206 -40.49 -8.94 -1.37
CA SER A 206 -39.67 -9.26 -2.53
C SER A 206 -38.25 -8.71 -2.37
N GLU A 207 -37.29 -9.36 -3.04
CA GLU A 207 -35.89 -8.96 -3.00
C GLU A 207 -35.40 -8.52 -4.38
N GLN A 208 -34.65 -7.42 -4.40
CA GLN A 208 -33.99 -6.88 -5.59
C GLN A 208 -32.48 -6.82 -5.39
N LEU A 209 -31.73 -6.90 -6.49
CA LEU A 209 -30.29 -6.71 -6.49
C LEU A 209 -29.97 -5.25 -6.83
N CYS A 210 -29.16 -4.60 -5.99
CA CYS A 210 -28.51 -3.34 -6.29
C CYS A 210 -27.05 -3.59 -6.71
N VAL A 211 -26.71 -3.19 -7.92
CA VAL A 211 -25.34 -3.23 -8.45
C VAL A 211 -24.79 -1.82 -8.50
N HIS A 212 -23.67 -1.56 -7.83
CA HIS A 212 -22.89 -0.35 -8.05
C HIS A 212 -21.80 -0.61 -9.09
N GLY A 213 -21.98 -0.07 -10.30
CA GLY A 213 -21.04 -0.22 -11.40
C GLY A 213 -20.06 0.95 -11.50
N ILE A 214 -18.76 0.68 -11.62
CA ILE A 214 -17.72 1.70 -11.81
C ILE A 214 -16.81 1.37 -13.00
N VAL A 215 -16.18 2.39 -13.57
CA VAL A 215 -15.13 2.22 -14.61
C VAL A 215 -13.76 2.73 -14.18
N ASN A 216 -13.69 3.53 -13.11
CA ASN A 216 -12.46 4.19 -12.69
C ASN A 216 -12.40 4.27 -11.16
N SER A 217 -11.31 3.77 -10.58
CA SER A 217 -11.15 3.63 -9.12
C SER A 217 -10.77 4.93 -8.40
N MET A 218 -10.56 6.04 -9.13
CA MET A 218 -10.12 7.30 -8.53
C MET A 218 -11.07 8.48 -8.75
N SER A 219 -11.97 8.41 -9.73
CA SER A 219 -12.69 9.59 -10.20
C SER A 219 -14.12 9.35 -10.66
N ALA A 220 -14.53 8.12 -10.97
CA ALA A 220 -15.92 7.81 -11.35
C ALA A 220 -16.80 7.61 -10.11
N SER A 221 -17.96 8.28 -10.07
CA SER A 221 -19.04 7.94 -9.12
C SER A 221 -19.74 6.63 -9.48
N GLY A 222 -19.80 6.28 -10.77
CA GLY A 222 -20.54 5.12 -11.25
C GLY A 222 -22.05 5.33 -11.30
N SER A 223 -22.79 4.23 -11.38
CA SER A 223 -24.26 4.18 -11.37
C SER A 223 -24.75 3.03 -10.50
N LEU A 224 -25.97 3.15 -9.99
CA LEU A 224 -26.71 2.05 -9.38
C LEU A 224 -27.63 1.42 -10.43
N TYR A 225 -27.62 0.10 -10.53
CA TYR A 225 -28.49 -0.68 -11.40
C TYR A 225 -29.32 -1.63 -10.51
N LEU A 226 -30.64 -1.49 -10.55
CA LEU A 226 -31.56 -2.30 -9.74
C LEU A 226 -32.14 -3.40 -10.62
N PHE A 227 -31.96 -4.65 -10.22
CA PHE A 227 -32.48 -5.81 -10.94
C PHE A 227 -33.54 -6.50 -10.09
N ASP A 228 -34.65 -6.85 -10.73
CA ASP A 228 -35.50 -7.93 -10.24
C ASP A 228 -34.72 -9.25 -10.36
N ALA A 229 -34.96 -10.17 -9.43
CA ALA A 229 -34.17 -11.38 -9.33
C ALA A 229 -34.18 -12.20 -10.64
N LEU A 230 -32.98 -12.53 -11.15
CA LEU A 230 -32.72 -13.28 -12.39
C LEU A 230 -33.10 -12.56 -13.70
N GLU A 231 -33.44 -11.26 -13.69
CA GLU A 231 -33.69 -10.52 -14.93
C GLU A 231 -32.39 -10.14 -15.65
N ASP A 232 -32.42 -10.07 -16.99
CA ASP A 232 -31.24 -9.70 -17.82
C ASP A 232 -30.93 -8.20 -17.80
N ARG A 233 -31.91 -7.39 -17.44
CA ARG A 233 -31.81 -5.93 -17.48
C ARG A 233 -32.32 -5.33 -16.17
N PRO A 234 -31.71 -4.21 -15.74
CA PRO A 234 -32.18 -3.53 -14.56
C PRO A 234 -33.57 -2.94 -14.79
N SER A 235 -34.46 -3.08 -13.81
CA SER A 235 -35.75 -2.40 -13.76
C SER A 235 -35.57 -0.89 -13.55
N LYS A 236 -34.44 -0.46 -12.97
CA LYS A 236 -34.11 0.95 -12.76
C LYS A 236 -32.60 1.22 -12.80
N ILE A 237 -32.21 2.35 -13.39
CA ILE A 237 -30.82 2.84 -13.40
C ILE A 237 -30.78 4.22 -12.76
N ILE A 238 -29.92 4.41 -11.75
CA ILE A 238 -29.71 5.69 -11.07
C ILE A 238 -28.26 6.14 -11.30
N LYS A 239 -28.07 7.17 -12.13
CA LYS A 239 -26.75 7.78 -12.30
C LYS A 239 -26.35 8.55 -11.05
N LEU A 240 -25.22 8.19 -10.44
CA LEU A 240 -24.75 8.87 -9.23
C LEU A 240 -24.15 10.23 -9.59
N LYS A 241 -24.59 11.27 -8.90
CA LYS A 241 -23.99 12.61 -9.00
C LYS A 241 -22.54 12.57 -8.51
N LYS A 242 -21.75 13.57 -8.90
CA LYS A 242 -20.34 13.68 -8.50
C LYS A 242 -20.22 13.65 -6.97
N GLY A 243 -19.46 12.69 -6.44
CA GLY A 243 -19.27 12.48 -5.00
C GLY A 243 -18.01 11.70 -4.64
N GLY A 244 -17.35 11.08 -5.62
CA GLY A 244 -16.08 10.37 -5.46
C GLY A 244 -16.16 8.98 -6.09
N PRO A 245 -15.07 8.21 -6.18
CA PRO A 245 -15.24 6.76 -6.09
C PRO A 245 -15.86 6.42 -4.72
N PHE A 246 -16.79 5.48 -4.68
CA PHE A 246 -17.41 5.02 -3.43
C PHE A 246 -16.73 3.73 -2.96
N GLY A 247 -16.31 3.73 -1.69
CA GLY A 247 -15.60 2.62 -1.03
C GLY A 247 -16.43 1.92 0.04
N ASP A 248 -17.66 2.37 0.30
CA ASP A 248 -18.65 1.68 1.12
C ASP A 248 -20.05 1.86 0.52
N LEU A 249 -20.88 0.82 0.61
CA LEU A 249 -22.28 0.84 0.18
C LEU A 249 -23.10 -0.06 1.11
N ARG A 250 -24.14 0.53 1.71
CA ARG A 250 -25.09 -0.17 2.57
C ARG A 250 -26.52 0.10 2.13
N VAL A 251 -27.38 -0.90 2.33
CA VAL A 251 -28.82 -0.76 2.21
C VAL A 251 -29.37 -0.64 3.62
N VAL A 252 -30.10 0.44 3.91
CA VAL A 252 -30.71 0.68 5.22
C VAL A 252 -32.21 0.91 5.04
N GLN A 253 -32.98 0.62 6.07
CA GLN A 253 -34.41 0.95 6.10
C GLN A 253 -34.64 2.23 6.91
N SER A 254 -35.38 3.18 6.34
CA SER A 254 -35.75 4.44 6.96
C SER A 254 -37.26 4.58 7.13
N GLY A 255 -37.68 5.49 8.02
CA GLY A 255 -39.10 5.80 8.25
C GLY A 255 -39.90 4.72 8.99
N ALA A 256 -41.16 5.05 9.29
CA ALA A 256 -42.14 4.10 9.83
C ALA A 256 -42.63 3.10 8.77
N ASP A 257 -42.47 3.45 7.49
CA ASP A 257 -42.82 2.67 6.30
C ASP A 257 -41.70 1.72 5.84
N LYS A 258 -40.54 1.73 6.51
CA LYS A 258 -39.37 0.88 6.20
C LYS A 258 -38.89 1.01 4.74
N ARG A 259 -38.92 2.24 4.20
CA ARG A 259 -38.40 2.51 2.85
C ARG A 259 -36.91 2.18 2.77
N ALA A 260 -36.52 1.54 1.67
CA ALA A 260 -35.12 1.20 1.41
C ALA A 260 -34.34 2.41 0.89
N GLU A 261 -33.25 2.73 1.56
CA GLU A 261 -32.29 3.77 1.18
C GLU A 261 -30.91 3.16 0.99
N ILE A 262 -30.10 3.78 0.13
CA ILE A 262 -28.68 3.47 0.00
C ILE A 262 -27.86 4.53 0.71
N LEU A 263 -26.96 4.07 1.59
CA LEU A 263 -25.86 4.88 2.11
C LEU A 263 -24.59 4.56 1.34
N LEU A 264 -23.99 5.58 0.75
CA LEU A 264 -22.75 5.54 0.00
C LEU A 264 -21.67 6.33 0.74
N GLY A 265 -20.52 5.70 0.93
CA GLY A 265 -19.36 6.32 1.54
C GLY A 265 -18.22 6.47 0.54
N SER A 266 -17.75 7.70 0.32
CA SER A 266 -16.64 7.93 -0.61
C SER A 266 -15.31 7.35 -0.10
N SER A 267 -14.46 6.92 -1.03
CA SER A 267 -13.04 6.66 -0.80
C SER A 267 -12.22 7.88 -1.23
N GLY A 268 -11.58 8.57 -0.28
CA GLY A 268 -10.99 9.87 -0.59
C GLY A 268 -10.32 10.60 0.57
N ALA A 269 -9.57 11.65 0.22
CA ALA A 269 -9.15 12.66 1.19
C ALA A 269 -10.34 13.55 1.60
N ILE A 270 -10.30 14.17 2.78
CA ILE A 270 -11.42 14.92 3.38
C ILE A 270 -12.08 15.93 2.44
N LYS A 271 -11.30 16.58 1.56
CA LYS A 271 -11.77 17.61 0.64
C LYS A 271 -12.81 17.08 -0.36
N ASN A 272 -12.73 15.79 -0.67
CA ASN A 272 -13.59 15.08 -1.61
C ASN A 272 -14.49 14.06 -0.91
N ALA A 273 -14.34 13.88 0.42
CA ALA A 273 -15.07 12.85 1.14
C ALA A 273 -16.51 13.29 1.41
N VAL A 274 -17.46 12.37 1.23
CA VAL A 274 -18.90 12.60 1.35
C VAL A 274 -19.59 11.36 1.91
N ILE A 275 -20.61 11.59 2.73
CA ILE A 275 -21.68 10.61 2.97
C ILE A 275 -22.80 10.96 2.00
N LYS A 276 -23.19 10.01 1.15
CA LYS A 276 -24.28 10.18 0.19
C LYS A 276 -25.42 9.25 0.57
N ARG A 277 -26.64 9.80 0.67
CA ARG A 277 -27.87 9.03 0.81
C ARG A 277 -28.62 9.06 -0.52
N VAL A 278 -29.11 7.91 -0.97
CA VAL A 278 -29.93 7.78 -2.17
C VAL A 278 -31.25 7.10 -1.82
N ASP A 279 -32.35 7.79 -2.07
CA ASP A 279 -33.70 7.24 -1.98
C ASP A 279 -33.97 6.45 -3.27
N LEU A 280 -34.32 5.16 -3.14
CA LEU A 280 -34.43 4.28 -4.30
C LEU A 280 -35.74 4.45 -5.09
N GLU A 281 -36.78 5.02 -4.49
CA GLU A 281 -38.08 5.24 -5.12
C GLU A 281 -38.08 6.54 -5.94
N SER A 282 -37.74 7.65 -5.31
CA SER A 282 -37.64 8.98 -5.93
C SER A 282 -36.35 9.19 -6.73
N SER A 283 -35.30 8.40 -6.47
CA SER A 283 -33.93 8.63 -6.96
C SER A 283 -33.27 9.91 -6.43
N GLU A 284 -33.82 10.51 -5.36
CA GLU A 284 -33.24 11.67 -4.70
C GLU A 284 -31.87 11.33 -4.11
N GLN A 285 -30.90 12.24 -4.25
CA GLN A 285 -29.54 12.08 -3.72
C GLN A 285 -29.18 13.24 -2.82
N VAL A 286 -28.88 12.96 -1.55
CA VAL A 286 -28.49 13.94 -0.54
C VAL A 286 -27.03 13.72 -0.16
N ASP A 287 -26.21 14.77 -0.25
CA ASP A 287 -24.79 14.74 0.05
C ASP A 287 -24.46 15.52 1.32
N LEU A 288 -23.68 14.91 2.20
CA LEU A 288 -23.02 15.57 3.31
C LEU A 288 -21.50 15.51 3.13
N PRO A 289 -20.89 16.57 2.56
CA PRO A 289 -19.45 16.66 2.43
C PRO A 289 -18.78 16.72 3.81
N MET A 290 -17.81 15.84 4.04
CA MET A 290 -17.09 15.75 5.32
C MET A 290 -16.32 17.05 5.65
N SER A 291 -15.92 17.80 4.62
CA SER A 291 -15.27 19.10 4.75
C SER A 291 -16.18 20.21 5.30
N LYS A 292 -17.51 20.02 5.28
CA LYS A 292 -18.50 21.02 5.73
C LYS A 292 -19.02 20.78 7.16
N LEU A 293 -18.50 19.80 7.89
CA LEU A 293 -18.86 19.57 9.28
C LEU A 293 -18.43 20.76 10.15
N ALA A 294 -19.39 21.34 10.90
CA ALA A 294 -19.27 22.66 11.55
C ALA A 294 -18.03 22.84 12.44
N ASN A 295 -17.60 21.75 13.08
CA ASN A 295 -16.57 21.79 14.10
C ASN A 295 -15.13 21.64 13.57
N LYS A 296 -14.91 21.33 12.27
CA LYS A 296 -13.58 21.03 11.68
C LYS A 296 -12.69 20.06 12.49
N LYS A 297 -13.28 19.29 13.42
CA LYS A 297 -12.58 18.37 14.34
C LYS A 297 -12.11 17.08 13.66
N VAL A 298 -12.59 16.81 12.45
CA VAL A 298 -12.14 15.70 11.62
C VAL A 298 -10.81 16.07 10.97
N GLY A 299 -9.78 15.25 11.17
CA GLY A 299 -8.45 15.52 10.64
C GLY A 299 -8.46 15.68 9.12
N HIS A 300 -7.70 16.65 8.59
CA HIS A 300 -7.67 16.94 7.15
C HIS A 300 -6.82 15.98 6.30
N PHE A 301 -6.09 15.08 6.96
CA PHE A 301 -5.01 14.31 6.37
C PHE A 301 -5.48 12.92 5.88
N GLY A 302 -4.84 12.38 4.84
CA GLY A 302 -4.94 10.97 4.43
C GLY A 302 -6.21 10.60 3.66
N TYR A 303 -6.09 9.54 2.85
CA TYR A 303 -7.24 8.91 2.18
C TYR A 303 -7.88 7.89 3.12
N ARG A 304 -9.20 7.93 3.17
CA ARG A 304 -10.03 7.13 4.06
C ARG A 304 -11.29 6.70 3.32
N VAL A 305 -11.89 5.61 3.78
CA VAL A 305 -13.24 5.22 3.40
C VAL A 305 -14.20 5.77 4.45
N VAL A 306 -15.25 6.44 3.98
CA VAL A 306 -16.40 6.81 4.81
C VAL A 306 -17.27 5.57 4.94
N GLN A 307 -17.60 5.14 6.16
CA GLN A 307 -18.48 3.99 6.38
C GLN A 307 -19.59 4.43 7.32
N THR A 308 -20.85 4.31 6.89
CA THR A 308 -21.98 4.90 7.62
C THR A 308 -23.07 3.89 7.83
N GLU A 309 -23.54 3.79 9.07
CA GLU A 309 -24.62 2.90 9.46
C GLU A 309 -25.63 3.62 10.35
N ARG A 310 -26.87 3.13 10.40
CA ARG A 310 -27.89 3.62 11.34
C ARG A 310 -27.91 2.78 12.61
N ILE A 311 -27.83 3.41 13.77
CA ILE A 311 -27.87 2.72 15.08
C ILE A 311 -28.76 3.43 16.08
N SER A 312 -29.15 2.69 17.12
CA SER A 312 -29.86 3.20 18.29
C SER A 312 -28.93 3.30 19.50
N ASN A 313 -29.14 4.26 20.39
CA ASN A 313 -28.62 4.18 21.77
C ASN A 313 -29.67 3.65 22.77
N GLY A 314 -30.80 3.13 22.28
CA GLY A 314 -31.95 2.71 23.10
C GLY A 314 -32.99 3.80 23.32
N GLU A 315 -32.66 5.07 23.08
CA GLU A 315 -33.58 6.21 23.19
C GLU A 315 -33.80 6.93 21.85
N LYS A 316 -32.76 7.02 21.01
CA LYS A 316 -32.75 7.76 19.75
C LYS A 316 -31.94 7.03 18.68
N GLU A 317 -32.42 7.13 17.45
CA GLU A 317 -31.69 6.72 16.25
C GLU A 317 -30.72 7.81 15.79
N PHE A 318 -29.57 7.40 15.27
CA PHE A 318 -28.59 8.29 14.64
C PHE A 318 -27.73 7.53 13.64
N TYR A 319 -27.08 8.27 12.73
CA TYR A 319 -26.04 7.71 11.88
C TYR A 319 -24.72 7.68 12.63
N PHE A 320 -24.10 6.50 12.66
CA PHE A 320 -22.74 6.28 13.09
C PHE A 320 -21.86 6.20 11.84
N CYS A 321 -20.98 7.20 11.69
CA CYS A 321 -20.09 7.29 10.55
C CYS A 321 -18.63 7.13 10.99
N LEU A 322 -17.99 6.03 10.58
CA LEU A 322 -16.56 5.84 10.71
C LEU A 322 -15.82 6.52 9.54
N PHE A 323 -14.81 7.32 9.87
CA PHE A 323 -13.92 7.94 8.88
C PHE A 323 -12.47 7.97 9.40
N GLY A 324 -11.75 6.88 9.15
CA GLY A 324 -10.39 6.68 9.64
C GLY A 324 -10.37 6.49 11.16
N ASN A 325 -9.85 7.48 11.89
CA ASN A 325 -9.81 7.48 13.36
C ASN A 325 -10.95 8.29 14.00
N SER A 326 -11.83 8.87 13.18
CA SER A 326 -12.97 9.64 13.64
C SER A 326 -14.25 8.82 13.57
N ILE A 327 -15.07 8.91 14.61
CA ILE A 327 -16.49 8.54 14.57
C ILE A 327 -17.29 9.84 14.57
N ILE A 328 -18.18 10.00 13.60
CA ILE A 328 -19.12 11.12 13.50
C ILE A 328 -20.52 10.60 13.79
N LEU A 329 -21.19 11.18 14.78
CA LEU A 329 -22.58 10.88 15.09
C LEU A 329 -23.47 11.98 14.52
N LEU A 330 -24.45 11.61 13.69
CA LEU A 330 -25.36 12.53 13.02
C LEU A 330 -26.81 12.18 13.32
N THR A 331 -27.65 13.19 13.51
CA THR A 331 -29.11 12.98 13.59
C THR A 331 -29.69 12.57 12.24
N ASP A 332 -30.91 12.03 12.22
CA ASP A 332 -31.59 11.51 11.02
C ASP A 332 -31.68 12.52 9.84
N GLU A 333 -31.66 13.82 10.12
CA GLU A 333 -31.69 14.90 9.12
C GLU A 333 -30.36 15.20 8.42
N PHE A 334 -29.28 14.44 8.68
CA PHE A 334 -27.92 14.76 8.18
C PHE A 334 -27.46 16.18 8.58
N ASN A 335 -27.93 16.66 9.73
CA ASN A 335 -27.67 18.02 10.19
C ASN A 335 -26.20 18.18 10.63
N LYS A 336 -25.39 18.75 9.73
CA LYS A 336 -23.95 18.97 9.91
C LYS A 336 -23.57 19.84 11.12
N GLU A 337 -24.49 20.70 11.58
CA GLU A 337 -24.26 21.60 12.72
C GLU A 337 -24.42 20.87 14.06
N LYS A 338 -25.20 19.78 14.09
CA LYS A 338 -25.44 18.95 15.28
C LYS A 338 -24.51 17.73 15.37
N ALA A 339 -23.52 17.63 14.49
CA ALA A 339 -22.63 16.48 14.42
C ALA A 339 -21.67 16.39 15.63
N GLU A 340 -21.69 15.26 16.35
CA GLU A 340 -20.69 14.94 17.37
C GLU A 340 -19.50 14.21 16.73
N VAL A 341 -18.27 14.69 16.96
CA VAL A 341 -17.05 14.06 16.45
C VAL A 341 -16.21 13.49 17.59
N LEU A 342 -15.99 12.18 17.56
CA LEU A 342 -15.09 11.45 18.45
C LEU A 342 -13.81 11.11 17.70
N LYS A 343 -12.65 11.25 18.33
CA LYS A 343 -11.35 11.00 17.69
C LYS A 343 -10.51 10.07 18.54
N SER A 344 -10.03 8.98 17.94
CA SER A 344 -9.03 8.07 18.51
C SER A 344 -7.63 8.38 17.95
N LYS A 345 -6.58 7.82 18.57
CA LYS A 345 -5.22 7.85 18.00
C LYS A 345 -5.13 6.97 16.74
N PHE A 346 -5.92 5.90 16.65
CA PHE A 346 -5.81 4.89 15.59
C PHE A 346 -7.01 4.90 14.63
N SER A 347 -6.77 4.50 13.38
CA SER A 347 -7.79 4.34 12.34
C SER A 347 -8.12 2.88 12.14
N PHE A 348 -9.34 2.55 11.68
CA PHE A 348 -9.80 1.15 11.55
C PHE A 348 -10.09 0.78 10.09
N ASN A 349 -9.92 -0.50 9.72
CA ASN A 349 -10.09 -0.97 8.34
C ASN A 349 -11.58 -1.06 7.91
N ASP A 350 -12.46 -1.53 8.79
CA ASP A 350 -13.84 -1.82 8.46
C ASP A 350 -14.75 -1.67 9.68
N MET A 351 -16.06 -1.58 9.43
CA MET A 351 -17.11 -1.45 10.42
C MET A 351 -18.32 -2.29 10.03
N TRP A 352 -18.91 -2.98 11.00
CA TRP A 352 -20.14 -3.74 10.81
C TRP A 352 -21.09 -3.53 11.99
N LYS A 353 -22.39 -3.69 11.76
CA LYS A 353 -23.42 -3.65 12.81
C LYS A 353 -23.92 -5.06 13.08
N ASP A 354 -23.84 -5.47 14.34
CA ASP A 354 -24.64 -6.60 14.82
C ASP A 354 -26.06 -6.10 15.08
N GLU A 355 -26.98 -6.36 14.16
CA GLU A 355 -28.38 -5.95 14.31
C GLU A 355 -29.06 -6.62 15.52
N SER A 356 -28.71 -7.87 15.84
CA SER A 356 -29.37 -8.65 16.89
C SER A 356 -29.10 -8.12 18.29
N ARG A 357 -27.91 -7.52 18.51
CA ARG A 357 -27.50 -6.93 19.79
C ARG A 357 -27.37 -5.42 19.76
N ASN A 358 -27.59 -4.78 18.61
CA ASN A 358 -27.37 -3.35 18.38
C ASN A 358 -25.94 -2.91 18.76
N LEU A 359 -24.93 -3.67 18.31
CA LEU A 359 -23.50 -3.39 18.54
C LEU A 359 -22.81 -2.93 17.26
N ILE A 360 -21.74 -2.15 17.41
CA ILE A 360 -20.82 -1.82 16.31
C ILE A 360 -19.53 -2.61 16.47
N VAL A 361 -19.11 -3.29 15.41
CA VAL A 361 -17.87 -4.06 15.35
C VAL A 361 -16.91 -3.33 14.43
N LEU A 362 -15.72 -2.98 14.91
CA LEU A 362 -14.64 -2.42 14.11
C LEU A 362 -13.57 -3.47 13.86
N ALA A 363 -13.05 -3.53 12.63
CA ALA A 363 -11.86 -4.32 12.30
C ALA A 363 -10.59 -3.70 12.90
N SER A 364 -9.44 -4.33 12.65
CA SER A 364 -8.17 -3.91 13.23
C SER A 364 -7.72 -2.51 12.83
N SER A 365 -6.84 -1.95 13.66
CA SER A 365 -6.12 -0.72 13.34
C SER A 365 -5.41 -0.84 12.00
N GLN A 366 -5.60 0.16 11.12
CA GLN A 366 -4.95 0.26 9.80
C GLN A 366 -3.42 0.26 9.88
N SER A 367 -2.85 0.51 11.07
CA SER A 367 -1.40 0.55 11.32
C SER A 367 -0.82 -0.84 11.66
N GLY A 368 -1.52 -1.92 11.28
CA GLY A 368 -1.08 -3.29 11.54
C GLY A 368 -1.50 -3.86 12.88
N GLY A 369 -2.64 -3.42 13.43
CA GLY A 369 -3.19 -4.01 14.66
C GLY A 369 -3.75 -5.41 14.43
N SER A 370 -4.10 -6.10 15.52
CA SER A 370 -4.58 -7.48 15.48
C SER A 370 -5.90 -7.73 16.22
N CYS A 371 -6.55 -6.66 16.66
CA CYS A 371 -7.79 -6.78 17.42
C CYS A 371 -9.03 -6.48 16.57
N ILE A 372 -10.16 -7.07 16.96
CA ILE A 372 -11.50 -6.60 16.65
C ILE A 372 -11.97 -5.73 17.83
N HIS A 373 -12.71 -4.65 17.58
CA HIS A 373 -13.25 -3.80 18.63
C HIS A 373 -14.77 -3.78 18.60
N VAL A 374 -15.40 -4.28 19.66
CA VAL A 374 -16.86 -4.28 19.82
C VAL A 374 -17.27 -3.08 20.68
N ILE A 375 -18.16 -2.25 20.15
CA ILE A 375 -18.68 -1.04 20.76
C ILE A 375 -20.15 -1.25 21.09
N ASP A 376 -20.50 -1.03 22.35
CA ASP A 376 -21.89 -0.96 22.82
C ASP A 376 -22.34 0.51 22.84
N PRO A 377 -23.16 0.96 21.87
CA PRO A 377 -23.62 2.35 21.79
C PRO A 377 -24.57 2.74 22.93
N THR A 378 -25.15 1.78 23.66
CA THR A 378 -26.06 2.03 24.80
C THR A 378 -25.28 2.35 26.09
N ASN A 379 -24.01 1.96 26.18
CA ASN A 379 -23.16 2.27 27.33
C ASN A 379 -22.54 3.66 27.24
N LEU A 380 -22.99 4.61 28.06
CA LEU A 380 -22.53 6.01 28.04
C LEU A 380 -21.00 6.23 28.13
N LYS A 381 -20.22 5.23 28.59
CA LYS A 381 -18.75 5.32 28.71
C LYS A 381 -18.00 5.05 27.40
N TRP A 382 -18.61 4.43 26.39
CA TRP A 382 -17.92 4.01 25.16
C TRP A 382 -17.22 5.16 24.46
N LYS A 383 -17.83 6.36 24.44
CA LYS A 383 -17.25 7.56 23.81
C LYS A 383 -15.94 7.99 24.46
N LYS A 384 -15.80 7.84 25.78
CA LYS A 384 -14.56 8.14 26.51
C LYS A 384 -13.53 7.05 26.28
N ALA A 385 -13.96 5.79 26.26
CA ALA A 385 -13.11 4.64 25.96
C ALA A 385 -12.51 4.75 24.55
N TYR A 386 -13.31 5.09 23.54
CA TYR A 386 -12.86 5.23 22.14
C TYR A 386 -11.76 6.28 21.99
N ARG A 387 -11.93 7.45 22.63
CA ARG A 387 -10.92 8.53 22.59
C ARG A 387 -9.57 8.13 23.18
N LYS A 388 -9.57 7.20 24.14
CA LYS A 388 -8.37 6.70 24.83
C LYS A 388 -7.88 5.34 24.32
N LEU A 389 -8.56 4.76 23.33
CA LEU A 389 -8.28 3.41 22.86
C LEU A 389 -6.85 3.33 22.32
N THR A 390 -6.04 2.52 22.98
CA THR A 390 -4.79 1.98 22.44
C THR A 390 -5.02 0.49 22.24
N PRO A 391 -5.14 0.02 20.99
CA PRO A 391 -5.37 -1.40 20.73
C PRO A 391 -4.29 -2.27 21.41
N PRO A 392 -4.69 -3.37 22.08
CA PRO A 392 -3.74 -4.38 22.55
C PRO A 392 -3.13 -5.15 21.37
N GLY A 393 -2.44 -6.26 21.66
CA GLY A 393 -1.82 -7.10 20.65
C GLY A 393 -0.73 -6.37 19.87
N LYS A 394 -0.70 -6.56 18.54
CA LYS A 394 0.37 -6.05 17.67
C LYS A 394 0.67 -4.56 17.83
N ILE A 395 -0.33 -3.70 18.03
CA ILE A 395 -0.07 -2.25 18.21
C ILE A 395 0.76 -2.00 19.48
N SER A 396 0.42 -2.66 20.58
CA SER A 396 1.15 -2.53 21.84
C SER A 396 2.55 -3.14 21.71
N SER A 397 2.69 -4.29 21.04
CA SER A 397 4.00 -4.90 20.76
C SER A 397 4.89 -4.00 19.91
N ILE A 398 4.39 -3.40 18.82
CA ILE A 398 5.16 -2.48 17.98
C ILE A 398 5.68 -1.30 18.79
N ILE A 399 4.84 -0.69 19.64
CA ILE A 399 5.24 0.44 20.48
C ILE A 399 6.32 0.01 21.48
N SER A 400 6.11 -1.13 22.16
CA SER A 400 7.07 -1.68 23.13
C SER A 400 8.42 -1.98 22.46
N ASN A 401 8.41 -2.71 21.36
CA ASN A 401 9.61 -3.07 20.60
C ASN A 401 10.35 -1.83 20.08
N THR A 402 9.63 -0.81 19.64
CA THR A 402 10.25 0.46 19.20
C THR A 402 10.93 1.17 20.38
N ASN A 403 10.34 1.15 21.57
CA ASN A 403 10.95 1.76 22.75
C ASN A 403 12.22 1.02 23.19
N VAL A 404 12.22 -0.31 23.16
CA VAL A 404 13.42 -1.12 23.41
C VAL A 404 14.56 -0.73 22.47
N VAL A 405 14.27 -0.57 21.17
CA VAL A 405 15.28 -0.12 20.21
C VAL A 405 15.76 1.30 20.51
N LYS A 406 14.87 2.23 20.91
CA LYS A 406 15.27 3.59 21.33
C LYS A 406 16.25 3.56 22.51
N GLU A 407 15.99 2.72 23.50
CA GLU A 407 16.87 2.53 24.65
C GLU A 407 18.23 1.96 24.24
N GLN A 408 18.25 0.90 23.43
CA GLN A 408 19.50 0.31 22.93
C GLN A 408 20.33 1.29 22.08
N VAL A 409 19.68 2.08 21.22
CA VAL A 409 20.34 3.10 20.41
C VAL A 409 20.92 4.22 21.30
N ALA A 410 20.31 4.52 22.45
CA ALA A 410 20.84 5.51 23.39
C ALA A 410 22.25 5.14 23.89
N ASP A 411 22.51 3.85 24.11
CA ASP A 411 23.80 3.34 24.61
C ASP A 411 24.77 2.89 23.51
N PHE A 412 24.30 2.79 22.26
CA PHE A 412 25.12 2.36 21.13
C PHE A 412 26.32 3.27 20.86
N LYS A 413 27.47 2.64 20.60
CA LYS A 413 28.70 3.27 20.13
C LYS A 413 29.09 2.66 18.78
N ARG A 414 29.32 3.53 17.79
CA ARG A 414 29.81 3.14 16.47
C ARG A 414 31.16 2.43 16.59
N PRO A 415 31.36 1.29 15.93
CA PRO A 415 32.66 0.63 15.92
C PRO A 415 33.76 1.46 15.25
N ASP A 416 34.98 1.41 15.79
CA ASP A 416 36.11 2.23 15.34
C ASP A 416 36.66 1.84 13.95
N TRP A 417 36.39 0.60 13.50
CA TRP A 417 36.79 0.13 12.16
C TRP A 417 35.89 0.64 11.04
N GLU A 418 34.68 1.12 11.36
CA GLU A 418 33.79 1.64 10.35
C GLU A 418 34.29 3.00 9.85
N ARG A 419 34.23 3.20 8.53
CA ARG A 419 34.38 4.54 7.95
C ARG A 419 33.33 5.52 8.47
N GLU A 420 33.62 6.81 8.36
CA GLU A 420 32.64 7.85 8.69
C GLU A 420 31.33 7.64 7.89
N PRO A 421 30.15 7.85 8.51
CA PRO A 421 28.85 7.70 7.86
C PRO A 421 28.69 8.60 6.64
N LEU A 422 28.05 8.08 5.58
CA LEU A 422 27.65 8.92 4.44
C LEU A 422 26.51 9.87 4.85
N PRO A 423 26.42 11.06 4.25
CA PRO A 423 25.32 11.97 4.51
C PRO A 423 24.00 11.38 4.03
N VAL A 424 22.98 11.47 4.88
CA VAL A 424 21.57 11.25 4.54
C VAL A 424 20.83 12.57 4.64
N TYR A 425 20.37 13.09 3.51
CA TYR A 425 19.67 14.35 3.39
C TYR A 425 18.17 14.16 3.67
N LEU A 426 17.72 14.67 4.81
CA LEU A 426 16.32 14.74 5.20
C LEU A 426 15.72 16.02 4.61
N MET A 427 14.95 15.89 3.53
CA MET A 427 14.62 17.03 2.66
C MET A 427 13.37 17.82 3.10
N THR A 428 12.46 17.18 3.83
CA THR A 428 11.11 17.71 4.08
C THR A 428 10.53 17.33 5.45
N GLU A 429 11.39 16.99 6.42
CA GLU A 429 10.94 16.72 7.79
C GLU A 429 10.39 17.99 8.44
N LYS A 430 9.45 17.81 9.37
CA LYS A 430 8.82 18.92 10.09
C LYS A 430 9.21 18.84 11.56
N ILE A 431 10.27 19.56 11.92
CA ILE A 431 10.77 19.55 13.30
C ILE A 431 9.71 20.14 14.23
N THR A 432 9.29 19.35 15.23
CA THR A 432 8.35 19.77 16.27
C THR A 432 9.12 20.37 17.45
N PRO A 433 8.49 21.23 18.29
CA PRO A 433 9.16 21.84 19.45
C PRO A 433 9.81 20.83 20.40
N SER A 434 9.24 19.63 20.54
CA SER A 434 9.76 18.52 21.34
C SER A 434 11.08 17.94 20.80
N LEU A 435 11.41 18.16 19.52
CA LEU A 435 12.57 17.58 18.84
C LEU A 435 13.65 18.60 18.47
N GLU A 436 13.42 19.90 18.72
CA GLU A 436 14.37 20.97 18.36
C GLU A 436 15.75 20.77 18.99
N ASN A 437 15.80 20.33 20.26
CA ASN A 437 17.08 20.10 20.95
C ASN A 437 17.85 18.91 20.37
N MET A 438 17.16 17.83 20.01
CA MET A 438 17.76 16.67 19.34
C MET A 438 18.37 17.07 17.99
N VAL A 439 17.61 17.80 17.17
CA VAL A 439 18.11 18.26 15.86
C VAL A 439 19.28 19.23 16.01
N ARG A 440 19.23 20.14 16.99
CA ARG A 440 20.35 21.04 17.29
C ARG A 440 21.62 20.28 17.66
N ASP A 441 21.50 19.28 18.55
CA ASP A 441 22.62 18.43 18.96
C ASP A 441 23.22 17.66 17.78
N ILE A 442 22.38 17.04 16.94
CA ILE A 442 22.81 16.36 15.72
C ILE A 442 23.55 17.32 14.80
N ASN A 443 22.99 18.50 14.51
CA ASN A 443 23.61 19.48 13.60
C ASN A 443 24.94 20.04 14.13
N MET A 444 25.14 20.09 15.46
CA MET A 444 26.38 20.59 16.06
C MET A 444 27.48 19.51 16.10
N ASN A 445 27.10 18.25 16.32
CA ASN A 445 28.04 17.20 16.70
C ASN A 445 28.19 16.09 15.64
N LYS A 446 27.35 16.06 14.60
CA LYS A 446 27.29 14.98 13.61
C LYS A 446 27.24 15.52 12.18
N GLN A 447 27.78 14.75 11.23
CA GLN A 447 27.75 15.08 9.79
C GLN A 447 26.52 14.51 9.06
N SER A 448 25.80 13.58 9.67
CA SER A 448 24.63 12.90 9.13
C SER A 448 23.68 12.56 10.29
N PRO A 449 22.35 12.63 10.12
CA PRO A 449 21.64 13.11 8.95
C PRO A 449 21.76 14.64 8.78
N VAL A 450 21.58 15.11 7.54
CA VAL A 450 21.55 16.54 7.19
C VAL A 450 20.11 16.98 7.03
N PHE A 451 19.64 17.88 7.89
CA PHE A 451 18.28 18.44 7.81
C PHE A 451 18.23 19.64 6.87
N LEU A 452 17.65 19.45 5.67
CA LEU A 452 17.41 20.56 4.75
C LEU A 452 16.07 21.24 5.07
N ASN A 453 15.97 22.53 4.76
CA ASN A 453 14.70 23.24 4.82
C ASN A 453 13.81 22.89 3.63
N GLY A 454 12.65 22.31 3.90
CA GLY A 454 11.66 21.96 2.89
C GLY A 454 10.71 23.12 2.60
N LEU A 455 10.82 23.76 1.43
CA LEU A 455 9.98 24.91 1.06
C LEU A 455 8.82 24.51 0.13
N HIS A 456 7.58 24.71 0.60
CA HIS A 456 6.39 24.60 -0.24
C HIS A 456 5.90 25.98 -0.73
N MET A 457 6.14 26.29 -2.00
CA MET A 457 5.68 27.53 -2.64
C MET A 457 4.29 27.36 -3.28
N SER A 458 3.26 28.04 -2.75
CA SER A 458 1.90 28.07 -3.34
C SER A 458 1.75 29.14 -4.43
N LYS A 459 2.52 30.22 -4.31
CA LYS A 459 2.74 31.24 -5.34
C LYS A 459 4.09 30.97 -5.99
N ILE A 460 4.17 31.10 -7.30
CA ILE A 460 5.37 30.79 -8.09
C ILE A 460 5.56 31.85 -9.18
N GLU A 461 6.62 31.70 -9.98
CA GLU A 461 7.05 32.68 -10.97
C GLU A 461 6.01 32.87 -12.10
N LYS A 462 5.70 34.13 -12.40
CA LYS A 462 5.02 34.56 -13.61
C LYS A 462 6.07 35.08 -14.58
N TRP A 463 6.43 34.26 -15.56
CA TRP A 463 7.40 34.60 -16.59
C TRP A 463 6.84 34.36 -17.98
N ASP A 464 7.42 35.02 -18.99
CA ASP A 464 6.99 34.90 -20.38
C ASP A 464 7.43 33.56 -20.97
N ARG A 465 6.47 32.67 -21.22
CA ARG A 465 6.73 31.36 -21.80
C ARG A 465 6.62 31.33 -23.32
N SER A 466 6.21 32.42 -23.98
CA SER A 466 6.12 32.48 -25.45
C SER A 466 7.46 32.22 -26.15
N VAL A 467 8.55 32.43 -25.42
CA VAL A 467 9.92 32.15 -25.85
C VAL A 467 10.28 30.66 -25.93
N LEU A 468 9.40 29.75 -25.47
CA LEU A 468 9.67 28.31 -25.51
C LEU A 468 9.53 27.72 -26.93
N GLY A 469 8.69 28.27 -27.80
CA GLY A 469 8.42 27.65 -29.11
C GLY A 469 7.80 26.24 -29.01
N ASN A 470 7.26 25.87 -27.84
CA ASN A 470 6.50 24.65 -27.61
C ASN A 470 5.11 25.01 -27.09
N GLN A 471 4.13 25.01 -27.98
CA GLN A 471 2.75 25.44 -27.72
C GLN A 471 2.11 24.71 -26.52
N VAL A 472 2.47 23.43 -26.29
CA VAL A 472 1.94 22.65 -25.16
C VAL A 472 2.39 23.26 -23.85
N TYR A 473 3.69 23.50 -23.66
CA TYR A 473 4.26 24.00 -22.40
C TYR A 473 4.18 25.53 -22.24
N GLU A 474 4.03 26.27 -23.34
CA GLU A 474 3.61 27.67 -23.36
C GLU A 474 2.29 27.87 -22.61
N ALA A 475 1.29 27.03 -22.91
CA ALA A 475 -0.05 27.10 -22.34
C ALA A 475 -0.19 26.34 -21.00
N LYS A 476 0.66 25.33 -20.75
CA LYS A 476 0.49 24.46 -19.57
C LYS A 476 0.74 25.22 -18.27
N ARG A 477 -0.14 25.04 -17.29
CA ARG A 477 0.03 25.57 -15.93
C ARG A 477 -0.43 24.54 -14.90
N ASP A 478 0.29 24.40 -13.80
CA ASP A 478 -0.20 23.64 -12.66
C ASP A 478 -1.33 24.40 -11.95
N ARG A 479 -2.55 23.82 -11.99
CA ARG A 479 -3.76 24.42 -11.43
C ARG A 479 -3.73 24.58 -9.90
N ARG A 480 -2.78 23.95 -9.20
CA ARG A 480 -2.61 24.07 -7.75
C ARG A 480 -1.80 25.30 -7.35
N LYS A 481 -1.15 25.98 -8.31
CA LYS A 481 -0.23 27.09 -8.06
C LYS A 481 -0.80 28.42 -8.57
N LYS A 482 -0.36 29.53 -7.97
CA LYS A 482 -0.67 30.90 -8.41
C LYS A 482 0.57 31.53 -9.06
N TYR A 483 0.49 31.89 -10.33
CA TYR A 483 1.59 32.47 -11.12
C TYR A 483 1.58 33.99 -10.96
N VAL A 484 2.28 34.50 -9.95
CA VAL A 484 2.19 35.92 -9.56
C VAL A 484 3.52 36.55 -9.17
N LEU A 485 4.57 35.75 -8.94
CA LEU A 485 5.85 36.26 -8.46
C LEU A 485 6.77 36.62 -9.64
N SER A 486 7.54 37.69 -9.50
CA SER A 486 8.74 37.93 -10.31
C SER A 486 9.89 37.01 -9.89
N SER A 487 10.94 36.93 -10.71
CA SER A 487 12.16 36.18 -10.38
C SER A 487 12.81 36.65 -9.06
N ASN A 488 12.79 37.95 -8.76
CA ASN A 488 13.33 38.49 -7.50
C ASN A 488 12.45 38.09 -6.31
N GLU A 489 11.13 38.19 -6.43
CA GLU A 489 10.23 37.77 -5.36
C GLU A 489 10.35 36.27 -5.06
N VAL A 490 10.62 35.42 -6.07
CA VAL A 490 10.95 34.01 -5.82
C VAL A 490 12.21 33.88 -4.95
N LEU A 491 13.26 34.66 -5.21
CA LEU A 491 14.47 34.66 -4.37
C LEU A 491 14.18 35.17 -2.95
N ASP A 492 13.28 36.14 -2.80
CA ASP A 492 12.86 36.65 -1.49
C ASP A 492 12.16 35.57 -0.64
N PHE A 493 11.49 34.59 -1.27
CA PHE A 493 10.97 33.40 -0.57
C PHE A 493 12.07 32.39 -0.20
N ILE A 494 13.18 32.37 -0.93
CA ILE A 494 14.26 31.37 -0.78
C ILE A 494 15.28 31.81 0.27
N ARG A 495 15.68 33.09 0.29
CA ARG A 495 16.73 33.61 1.21
C ARG A 495 16.47 33.30 2.69
N PRO A 496 15.25 33.46 3.24
CA PRO A 496 15.00 33.14 4.64
C PRO A 496 15.24 31.67 4.96
N GLU A 497 14.89 30.77 4.05
CA GLU A 497 15.02 29.32 4.22
C GLU A 497 16.48 28.85 4.11
N LEU A 498 17.35 29.64 3.49
CA LEU A 498 18.80 29.36 3.46
C LEU A 498 19.50 29.84 4.73
N LYS A 499 18.91 30.76 5.51
CA LYS A 499 19.55 31.29 6.72
C LYS A 499 19.65 30.20 7.79
N ASP A 500 20.84 30.06 8.39
CA ASP A 500 21.13 29.08 9.46
C ASP A 500 20.76 27.62 9.11
N ALA A 501 20.70 27.29 7.82
CA ALA A 501 20.39 25.96 7.30
C ALA A 501 21.53 25.43 6.40
N PRO A 502 21.76 24.11 6.37
CA PRO A 502 22.75 23.49 5.48
C PRO A 502 22.33 23.53 4.00
N GLY A 503 21.04 23.74 3.73
CA GLY A 503 20.50 23.84 2.39
C GLY A 503 18.98 23.82 2.34
N ILE A 504 18.45 23.79 1.12
CA ILE A 504 17.02 23.87 0.84
C ILE A 504 16.58 22.79 -0.16
N ALA A 505 15.37 22.27 0.02
CA ALA A 505 14.68 21.43 -0.94
C ALA A 505 13.32 22.03 -1.29
N TYR A 506 13.01 22.16 -2.57
CA TYR A 506 11.76 22.78 -3.04
C TYR A 506 11.30 22.21 -4.37
N TRP A 507 10.06 22.48 -4.75
CA TRP A 507 9.55 22.06 -6.06
C TRP A 507 10.05 23.02 -7.15
N GLY A 508 10.97 22.55 -7.99
CA GLY A 508 11.40 23.31 -9.17
C GLY A 508 10.37 23.24 -10.30
N GLY A 509 9.60 22.16 -10.34
CA GLY A 509 8.53 21.92 -11.32
C GLY A 509 7.61 20.78 -10.90
N HIS A 510 6.77 20.34 -11.82
CA HIS A 510 5.88 19.18 -11.67
C HIS A 510 5.72 18.47 -13.02
N GLY A 511 5.44 17.16 -13.08
CA GLY A 511 5.28 16.45 -14.36
C GLY A 511 4.17 16.99 -15.25
N ASN A 512 3.17 17.63 -14.64
CA ASN A 512 2.17 18.42 -15.37
C ASN A 512 2.68 19.81 -15.80
N ASP A 513 3.54 20.48 -15.03
CA ASP A 513 4.13 21.76 -15.41
C ASP A 513 5.60 21.83 -14.92
N PRO A 514 6.57 21.42 -15.75
CA PRO A 514 7.99 21.42 -15.38
C PRO A 514 8.56 22.83 -15.20
N PHE A 515 7.86 23.85 -15.68
CA PHE A 515 8.32 25.22 -15.79
C PHE A 515 7.72 26.15 -14.71
N LEU A 516 7.38 25.60 -13.53
CA LEU A 516 6.87 26.40 -12.40
C LEU A 516 7.78 27.58 -12.07
N VAL A 517 9.08 27.35 -12.17
CA VAL A 517 10.15 28.34 -12.07
C VAL A 517 10.98 28.24 -13.34
N SER A 518 11.30 29.37 -13.95
CA SER A 518 12.09 29.45 -15.19
C SER A 518 13.50 28.90 -14.99
N LEU A 519 14.12 28.45 -16.07
CA LEU A 519 15.51 27.99 -16.06
C LEU A 519 16.46 29.06 -15.50
N ALA A 520 16.27 30.33 -15.88
CA ALA A 520 17.09 31.44 -15.38
C ALA A 520 16.95 31.62 -13.86
N THR A 521 15.73 31.58 -13.35
CA THR A 521 15.48 31.73 -11.90
C THR A 521 16.00 30.52 -11.11
N GLN A 522 15.89 29.30 -11.65
CA GLN A 522 16.50 28.11 -11.04
C GLN A 522 18.03 28.27 -10.87
N LYS A 523 18.71 28.77 -11.91
CA LYS A 523 20.16 29.04 -11.84
C LYS A 523 20.49 30.08 -10.77
N ARG A 524 19.73 31.18 -10.73
CA ARG A 524 19.88 32.23 -9.70
C ARG A 524 19.68 31.71 -8.28
N ILE A 525 18.76 30.77 -8.06
CA ILE A 525 18.55 30.15 -6.74
C ILE A 525 19.82 29.41 -6.28
N VAL A 526 20.50 28.69 -7.19
CA VAL A 526 21.75 28.00 -6.85
C VAL A 526 22.89 28.98 -6.57
N ASP A 527 23.00 30.05 -7.35
CA ASP A 527 24.01 31.10 -7.08
C ASP A 527 23.74 31.80 -5.73
N GLU A 528 22.48 32.09 -5.41
CA GLU A 528 22.06 32.69 -4.13
C GLU A 528 22.35 31.77 -2.93
N ALA A 529 22.30 30.45 -3.12
CA ALA A 529 22.66 29.48 -2.08
C ALA A 529 24.15 29.54 -1.69
N ASN A 530 25.02 30.13 -2.53
CA ASN A 530 26.43 30.40 -2.25
C ASN A 530 27.17 29.19 -1.62
N GLY A 531 27.05 28.03 -2.25
CA GLY A 531 27.67 26.77 -1.80
C GLY A 531 26.85 25.94 -0.82
N LYS A 532 25.72 26.45 -0.30
CA LYS A 532 24.73 25.64 0.44
C LYS A 532 24.03 24.66 -0.49
N PHE A 533 23.49 23.61 0.10
CA PHE A 533 22.89 22.53 -0.67
C PHE A 533 21.53 22.95 -1.26
N VAL A 534 21.28 22.64 -2.55
CA VAL A 534 20.02 22.95 -3.23
C VAL A 534 19.46 21.70 -3.88
N VAL A 535 18.21 21.35 -3.57
CA VAL A 535 17.51 20.25 -4.23
C VAL A 535 16.25 20.74 -4.93
N SER A 536 16.26 20.69 -6.26
CA SER A 536 15.09 20.97 -7.09
C SER A 536 14.33 19.66 -7.31
N ILE A 537 13.17 19.53 -6.67
CA ILE A 537 12.29 18.36 -6.75
C ILE A 537 11.35 18.51 -7.95
N TYR A 538 11.25 17.47 -8.77
CA TYR A 538 10.29 17.37 -9.87
C TYR A 538 9.38 16.15 -9.67
N PRO A 539 8.21 16.33 -9.04
CA PRO A 539 7.24 15.26 -8.84
C PRO A 539 6.49 14.84 -10.09
N GLU A 540 6.00 13.61 -10.05
CA GLU A 540 5.06 13.03 -11.00
C GLU A 540 5.54 13.00 -12.46
N LEU A 541 6.85 12.83 -12.70
CA LEU A 541 7.36 12.65 -14.06
C LEU A 541 6.97 11.27 -14.61
N GLU A 542 6.27 11.25 -15.73
CA GLU A 542 5.86 10.01 -16.42
C GLU A 542 5.82 10.14 -17.95
N GLN A 543 6.02 11.35 -18.48
CA GLN A 543 5.81 11.67 -19.89
C GLN A 543 6.98 11.21 -20.76
N TYR A 544 6.69 10.80 -21.99
CA TYR A 544 7.68 10.26 -22.94
C TYR A 544 7.41 10.70 -24.39
N ASP A 545 6.56 11.71 -24.60
CA ASP A 545 6.26 12.24 -25.92
C ASP A 545 7.28 13.29 -26.41
N VAL A 546 7.15 13.72 -27.66
CA VAL A 546 8.02 14.73 -28.29
C VAL A 546 8.05 16.07 -27.54
N ASN A 547 6.94 16.45 -26.89
CA ASN A 547 6.91 17.68 -26.10
C ASN A 547 7.71 17.49 -24.81
N PHE A 548 7.67 16.32 -24.18
CA PHE A 548 8.50 16.07 -23.02
C PHE A 548 9.99 15.97 -23.36
N LYS A 549 10.34 15.45 -24.54
CA LYS A 549 11.71 15.56 -25.07
C LYS A 549 12.18 17.02 -25.11
N TYR A 550 11.33 17.93 -25.59
CA TYR A 550 11.63 19.37 -25.58
C TYR A 550 11.94 19.88 -24.15
N VAL A 551 11.20 19.44 -23.14
CA VAL A 551 11.47 19.81 -21.73
C VAL A 551 12.84 19.31 -21.27
N LEU A 552 13.23 18.09 -21.64
CA LEU A 552 14.55 17.57 -21.28
C LEU A 552 15.66 18.40 -21.92
N ASP A 553 15.56 18.66 -23.23
CA ASP A 553 16.57 19.37 -24.00
C ASP A 553 16.72 20.85 -23.58
N ASN A 554 15.62 21.50 -23.18
CA ASN A 554 15.58 22.95 -22.94
C ASN A 554 15.44 23.35 -21.47
N HIS A 555 15.27 22.39 -20.55
CA HIS A 555 15.16 22.66 -19.11
C HIS A 555 16.02 21.74 -18.27
N PHE A 556 15.77 20.43 -18.29
CA PHE A 556 16.46 19.51 -17.38
C PHE A 556 17.95 19.37 -17.69
N TYR A 557 18.34 19.12 -18.95
CA TYR A 557 19.76 18.97 -19.28
C TYR A 557 20.55 20.28 -19.18
N PRO A 558 20.03 21.45 -19.62
CA PRO A 558 20.70 22.73 -19.36
C PRO A 558 20.84 23.06 -17.87
N LEU A 559 19.86 22.67 -17.05
CA LEU A 559 19.94 22.83 -15.60
C LEU A 559 20.95 21.86 -14.98
N ALA A 560 20.97 20.60 -15.45
CA ALA A 560 21.91 19.60 -14.99
C ALA A 560 23.35 19.98 -15.31
N GLU A 561 23.62 20.49 -16.51
CA GLU A 561 24.93 21.00 -16.90
C GLU A 561 25.39 22.13 -15.98
N TYR A 562 24.47 23.02 -15.61
CA TYR A 562 24.78 24.11 -14.69
C TYR A 562 24.97 23.66 -13.23
N TYR A 563 24.39 22.53 -12.84
CA TYR A 563 24.52 21.96 -11.49
C TYR A 563 25.83 21.19 -11.30
N LYS A 564 26.51 20.75 -12.37
CA LYS A 564 27.78 20.05 -12.30
C LYS A 564 28.80 20.81 -11.46
N GLY A 565 29.44 20.10 -10.54
CA GLY A 565 30.43 20.68 -9.63
C GLY A 565 29.87 21.68 -8.60
N LYS A 566 28.55 21.86 -8.52
CA LYS A 566 27.87 22.65 -7.49
C LYS A 566 27.18 21.73 -6.47
N ASN A 567 26.88 22.27 -5.28
CA ASN A 567 26.07 21.59 -4.26
C ASN A 567 24.57 21.60 -4.63
N ALA A 568 24.22 21.14 -5.82
CA ALA A 568 22.86 21.20 -6.35
C ALA A 568 22.44 19.87 -6.98
N LYS A 569 21.20 19.42 -6.74
CA LYS A 569 20.68 18.13 -7.23
C LYS A 569 19.32 18.28 -7.89
N LEU A 570 19.10 17.46 -8.93
CA LEU A 570 17.80 17.26 -9.56
C LEU A 570 17.16 15.98 -9.01
N TYR A 571 16.21 16.15 -8.10
CA TYR A 571 15.49 15.03 -7.51
C TYR A 571 14.29 14.68 -8.38
N ILE A 572 14.43 13.62 -9.17
CA ILE A 572 13.44 13.19 -10.16
C ILE A 572 12.51 12.19 -9.52
N ARG A 573 11.28 12.64 -9.21
CA ARG A 573 10.27 11.82 -8.56
C ARG A 573 9.22 11.41 -9.58
N THR A 574 9.24 10.15 -9.99
CA THR A 574 8.49 9.63 -11.14
C THR A 574 7.20 8.91 -10.74
N LYS A 575 6.39 8.44 -11.69
CA LYS A 575 5.21 7.58 -11.44
C LYS A 575 5.24 6.27 -12.21
N HIS A 576 4.41 5.33 -11.76
CA HIS A 576 4.15 4.07 -12.45
C HIS A 576 5.42 3.24 -12.69
N THR A 577 5.53 2.58 -13.84
CA THR A 577 6.69 1.77 -14.20
C THR A 577 7.83 2.57 -14.80
N PHE A 578 7.97 3.87 -14.50
CA PHE A 578 8.93 4.77 -15.18
C PHE A 578 10.35 4.20 -15.23
N TRP A 579 10.83 3.66 -14.10
CA TRP A 579 12.19 3.11 -13.98
C TRP A 579 12.36 1.75 -14.67
N GLN A 580 11.28 1.12 -15.13
CA GLN A 580 11.27 -0.10 -15.96
C GLN A 580 10.90 0.19 -17.41
N THR A 581 10.47 1.41 -17.74
CA THR A 581 9.91 1.74 -19.07
C THR A 581 10.48 3.03 -19.60
N THR A 582 9.87 4.17 -19.24
CA THR A 582 10.15 5.49 -19.79
C THR A 582 11.63 5.85 -19.74
N ILE A 583 12.35 5.49 -18.68
CA ILE A 583 13.77 5.81 -18.56
C ILE A 583 14.64 5.15 -19.65
N TYR A 584 14.20 4.03 -20.22
CA TYR A 584 14.92 3.31 -21.29
C TYR A 584 14.54 3.81 -22.70
N LYS A 585 13.69 4.83 -22.82
CA LYS A 585 13.40 5.50 -24.10
C LYS A 585 14.58 6.40 -24.51
N PRO A 586 14.83 6.58 -25.83
CA PRO A 586 15.98 7.35 -26.33
C PRO A 586 16.13 8.78 -25.77
N LEU A 587 15.01 9.43 -25.44
CA LEU A 587 14.99 10.79 -24.90
C LEU A 587 15.69 10.93 -23.54
N TRP A 588 15.87 9.85 -22.78
CA TRP A 588 16.55 9.84 -21.48
C TRP A 588 18.02 9.38 -21.55
N SER A 589 18.53 9.09 -22.75
CA SER A 589 19.86 8.50 -22.98
C SER A 589 21.01 9.23 -22.29
N ARG A 590 20.97 10.57 -22.17
CA ARG A 590 22.02 11.36 -21.49
C ARG A 590 22.08 11.14 -19.97
N LEU A 591 20.93 10.94 -19.32
CA LEU A 591 20.92 10.55 -17.91
C LEU A 591 21.48 9.14 -17.78
N MET A 592 20.96 8.22 -18.62
CA MET A 592 21.36 6.82 -18.61
C MET A 592 22.80 6.56 -19.05
N SER A 593 23.46 7.53 -19.69
CA SER A 593 24.86 7.44 -20.08
C SER A 593 25.83 7.78 -18.94
N GLY A 594 25.34 8.22 -17.77
CA GLY A 594 26.17 8.72 -16.68
C GLY A 594 26.73 10.12 -16.92
N GLU A 595 26.23 10.87 -17.91
CA GLU A 595 26.75 12.22 -18.22
C GLU A 595 26.56 13.21 -17.05
N PHE A 596 25.55 12.95 -16.23
CA PHE A 596 25.08 13.80 -15.14
C PHE A 596 24.96 12.99 -13.84
N ALA A 597 25.87 12.01 -13.64
CA ALA A 597 25.77 11.05 -12.55
C ALA A 597 25.76 11.72 -11.16
N ASP A 598 26.51 12.83 -11.02
CA ASP A 598 26.60 13.62 -9.81
C ASP A 598 25.37 14.52 -9.58
N VAL A 599 24.49 14.71 -10.56
CA VAL A 599 23.40 15.70 -10.47
C VAL A 599 22.02 15.06 -10.27
N PHE A 600 21.69 14.04 -11.05
CA PHE A 600 20.36 13.42 -10.98
C PHE A 600 20.26 12.45 -9.81
N VAL A 601 19.15 12.55 -9.08
CA VAL A 601 18.81 11.63 -7.99
C VAL A 601 17.50 10.92 -8.34
N PRO A 602 17.54 9.62 -8.70
CA PRO A 602 16.35 8.81 -8.96
C PRO A 602 15.50 8.67 -7.71
N SER A 603 14.19 8.88 -7.87
CA SER A 603 13.21 8.64 -6.82
C SER A 603 11.86 8.29 -7.43
N MET A 604 10.87 8.04 -6.58
CA MET A 604 9.58 7.53 -6.99
C MET A 604 8.43 8.11 -6.16
N GLU A 605 7.31 8.37 -6.84
CA GLU A 605 6.00 8.57 -6.22
C GLU A 605 5.17 7.28 -6.40
N GLU A 606 5.34 6.35 -5.45
CA GLU A 606 4.66 5.03 -5.40
C GLU A 606 3.17 5.11 -5.05
N THR A 607 2.57 6.29 -5.12
CA THR A 607 1.13 6.46 -5.06
C THR A 607 0.52 5.74 -6.26
N THR A 608 -0.36 4.76 -6.02
CA THR A 608 -1.05 3.93 -7.05
C THR A 608 -0.17 2.94 -7.79
N ASP A 609 1.09 2.78 -7.37
CA ASP A 609 1.98 1.77 -7.95
C ASP A 609 1.55 0.35 -7.53
N LYS A 610 1.92 -0.64 -8.35
CA LYS A 610 1.56 -2.06 -8.18
C LYS A 610 2.77 -2.97 -8.00
N SER A 611 3.97 -2.43 -8.20
CA SER A 611 5.21 -3.19 -8.30
C SER A 611 6.38 -2.45 -7.63
N MET A 612 6.22 -2.14 -6.34
CA MET A 612 7.21 -1.40 -5.55
C MET A 612 8.56 -2.13 -5.49
N GLU A 613 8.54 -3.46 -5.50
CA GLU A 613 9.73 -4.31 -5.56
C GLU A 613 10.54 -4.12 -6.86
N LEU A 614 9.86 -3.85 -7.98
CA LEU A 614 10.50 -3.53 -9.25
C LEU A 614 11.02 -2.09 -9.23
N SER A 615 10.25 -1.14 -8.67
CA SER A 615 10.66 0.27 -8.47
C SER A 615 11.99 0.37 -7.71
N LEU A 616 12.14 -0.42 -6.64
CA LEU A 616 13.38 -0.52 -5.89
C LEU A 616 14.51 -1.09 -6.75
N ALA A 617 14.31 -2.28 -7.32
CA ALA A 617 15.34 -2.97 -8.12
C ALA A 617 15.83 -2.15 -9.32
N SER A 618 14.96 -1.37 -9.96
CA SER A 618 15.33 -0.50 -11.07
C SER A 618 16.05 0.77 -10.64
N ARG A 619 15.63 1.45 -9.56
CA ARG A 619 16.38 2.62 -9.06
C ARG A 619 17.76 2.22 -8.60
N MET A 620 17.86 1.09 -7.90
CA MET A 620 19.14 0.52 -7.50
C MET A 620 19.96 0.08 -8.70
N GLY A 621 19.37 -0.51 -9.74
CA GLY A 621 20.10 -0.88 -10.95
C GLY A 621 20.64 0.31 -11.74
N VAL A 622 19.91 1.43 -11.80
CA VAL A 622 20.39 2.70 -12.39
C VAL A 622 21.57 3.27 -11.58
N TRP A 623 21.51 3.22 -10.25
CA TRP A 623 22.61 3.65 -9.37
C TRP A 623 23.82 2.72 -9.45
N ALA A 624 23.60 1.41 -9.33
CA ALA A 624 24.64 0.39 -9.40
C ALA A 624 25.36 0.38 -10.75
N SER A 625 24.68 0.71 -11.86
CA SER A 625 25.30 0.78 -13.18
C SER A 625 26.15 2.03 -13.44
N GLY A 626 26.31 2.92 -12.46
CA GLY A 626 27.06 4.17 -12.65
C GLY A 626 26.32 5.27 -13.41
N ALA A 627 25.01 5.11 -13.69
CA ALA A 627 24.26 6.17 -14.39
C ALA A 627 23.99 7.38 -13.48
N VAL A 628 23.97 7.14 -12.16
CA VAL A 628 23.91 8.16 -11.11
C VAL A 628 24.82 7.78 -9.95
N ASP A 629 25.25 8.76 -9.15
CA ASP A 629 26.10 8.54 -7.98
C ASP A 629 25.31 8.30 -6.69
N SER A 630 24.03 8.64 -6.68
CA SER A 630 23.16 8.43 -5.53
C SER A 630 21.71 8.30 -5.95
N TRP A 631 20.87 7.83 -5.03
CA TRP A 631 19.44 7.67 -5.23
C TRP A 631 18.64 8.06 -3.98
N GLY A 632 17.34 8.23 -4.17
CA GLY A 632 16.44 8.75 -3.16
C GLY A 632 15.24 7.85 -2.86
N ALA A 633 14.69 8.04 -1.67
CA ALA A 633 13.52 7.35 -1.17
C ALA A 633 12.45 8.31 -0.68
N ARG A 634 11.20 7.84 -0.64
CA ARG A 634 10.06 8.62 -0.18
C ARG A 634 9.03 7.73 0.46
N CYS A 635 8.59 8.12 1.65
CA CYS A 635 7.37 7.60 2.25
C CYS A 635 6.26 8.65 2.16
N ALA A 636 5.13 8.24 1.57
CA ALA A 636 3.91 9.04 1.54
C ALA A 636 2.71 8.22 2.00
N ARG A 637 1.72 8.89 2.58
CA ARG A 637 0.69 8.16 3.33
C ARG A 637 -0.24 7.36 2.43
N ASP A 638 -0.40 7.78 1.18
CA ASP A 638 -1.13 7.04 0.17
C ASP A 638 -0.35 5.90 -0.48
N ASN A 639 0.88 5.60 -0.02
CA ASN A 639 1.61 4.38 -0.39
C ASN A 639 0.84 3.11 0.01
N ALA A 640 0.02 3.16 1.08
CA ALA A 640 -0.81 2.03 1.48
C ALA A 640 -2.04 1.80 0.55
N SER A 641 -2.26 2.66 -0.46
CA SER A 641 -3.39 2.54 -1.39
C SER A 641 -3.08 1.59 -2.56
N PHE A 642 -3.20 0.28 -2.34
CA PHE A 642 -3.15 -0.70 -3.43
C PHE A 642 -4.51 -0.88 -4.13
N ASP A 643 -5.61 -0.73 -3.41
CA ASP A 643 -6.98 -0.63 -3.94
C ASP A 643 -7.46 0.83 -3.83
N ARG A 644 -7.67 1.48 -4.97
CA ARG A 644 -8.07 2.90 -5.01
C ARG A 644 -9.57 3.11 -4.81
N SER A 645 -10.36 2.08 -5.03
CA SER A 645 -11.79 2.12 -4.73
C SER A 645 -12.03 2.07 -3.22
N ARG A 646 -11.10 1.50 -2.43
CA ARG A 646 -11.17 1.36 -0.97
C ARG A 646 -9.85 1.79 -0.30
N GLN A 647 -9.61 3.11 -0.21
CA GLN A 647 -8.32 3.65 0.26
C GLN A 647 -8.22 3.75 1.79
N HIS A 648 -7.62 2.74 2.41
CA HIS A 648 -7.26 2.73 3.84
C HIS A 648 -5.83 3.24 4.07
N SER A 649 -5.60 4.52 3.81
CA SER A 649 -4.27 5.17 3.85
C SER A 649 -4.17 6.19 4.99
N HIS A 650 -4.65 5.79 6.17
CA HIS A 650 -4.64 6.60 7.38
C HIS A 650 -3.98 5.85 8.55
N GLN A 651 -2.82 5.26 8.27
CA GLN A 651 -1.90 4.71 9.27
C GLN A 651 -1.43 5.85 10.20
N MET A 652 -1.76 5.71 11.49
CA MET A 652 -1.48 6.73 12.51
C MET A 652 -0.26 6.40 13.36
N LEU A 653 0.17 5.13 13.35
CA LEU A 653 1.47 4.71 13.84
C LEU A 653 2.38 4.44 12.63
N PRO A 654 3.36 5.31 12.31
CA PRO A 654 4.12 5.24 11.07
C PRO A 654 5.25 4.19 11.09
N ASN A 655 5.03 3.04 11.73
CA ASN A 655 5.99 1.95 11.81
C ASN A 655 6.44 1.41 10.43
N HIS A 656 5.50 1.33 9.50
CA HIS A 656 5.75 1.00 8.09
C HIS A 656 6.67 2.00 7.38
N PHE A 657 6.59 3.30 7.71
CA PHE A 657 7.51 4.31 7.19
C PHE A 657 8.91 4.10 7.75
N LEU A 658 9.01 3.93 9.07
CA LEU A 658 10.29 3.72 9.75
C LEU A 658 11.04 2.53 9.15
N ARG A 659 10.41 1.35 9.10
CA ARG A 659 11.02 0.14 8.54
C ARG A 659 11.41 0.28 7.07
N THR A 660 10.56 0.88 6.25
CA THR A 660 10.84 1.07 4.81
C THR A 660 12.00 2.05 4.57
N LEU A 661 12.13 3.09 5.40
CA LEU A 661 13.25 4.03 5.30
C LEU A 661 14.57 3.41 5.76
N ILE A 662 14.55 2.62 6.84
CA ILE A 662 15.70 1.83 7.28
C ILE A 662 16.14 0.88 6.16
N TYR A 663 15.19 0.20 5.51
CA TYR A 663 15.49 -0.69 4.39
C TYR A 663 16.12 0.05 3.21
N ASN A 664 15.54 1.16 2.76
CA ASN A 664 16.08 1.92 1.63
C ASN A 664 17.45 2.54 1.94
N ILE A 665 17.66 3.06 3.15
CA ILE A 665 18.94 3.65 3.56
C ILE A 665 20.02 2.58 3.71
N SER A 666 19.67 1.38 4.21
CA SER A 666 20.58 0.22 4.22
C SER A 666 20.95 -0.22 2.80
N ASN A 667 20.10 0.07 1.80
CA ASN A 667 20.39 -0.11 0.37
C ASN A 667 21.10 1.11 -0.27
N GLY A 668 21.62 2.06 0.53
CA GLY A 668 22.39 3.20 0.06
C GLY A 668 21.58 4.44 -0.35
N ALA A 669 20.27 4.51 -0.07
CA ALA A 669 19.49 5.72 -0.34
C ALA A 669 19.97 6.89 0.56
N GLN A 670 20.29 8.03 -0.04
CA GLN A 670 20.79 9.20 0.69
C GLN A 670 19.83 10.38 0.69
N TYR A 671 18.87 10.43 -0.24
CA TYR A 671 17.97 11.59 -0.38
C TYR A 671 16.55 11.23 0.01
N ILE A 672 16.08 11.74 1.14
CA ILE A 672 14.84 11.31 1.76
C ILE A 672 13.79 12.43 1.67
N ASN A 673 12.79 12.23 0.81
CA ASN A 673 11.69 13.18 0.63
C ASN A 673 10.37 12.62 1.20
N ASN A 674 10.16 12.75 2.50
CA ASN A 674 8.99 12.19 3.18
C ASN A 674 7.81 13.15 3.34
N PHE A 675 6.61 12.58 3.48
CA PHE A 675 5.51 13.27 4.15
C PHE A 675 5.74 13.25 5.66
N ALA A 676 5.70 14.42 6.29
CA ALA A 676 5.73 14.51 7.75
C ALA A 676 4.56 13.70 8.37
N VAL A 677 4.92 12.79 9.27
CA VAL A 677 4.01 11.95 10.06
C VAL A 677 4.21 12.22 11.55
N ASP A 678 3.94 11.27 12.44
CA ASP A 678 4.32 11.37 13.85
C ASP A 678 5.86 11.48 13.93
N GLN A 679 6.38 12.69 14.16
CA GLN A 679 7.82 12.98 14.08
C GLN A 679 8.54 12.48 15.31
N GLU A 680 7.89 12.42 16.46
CA GLU A 680 8.41 11.83 17.70
C GLU A 680 8.60 10.32 17.57
N TYR A 681 7.74 9.65 16.81
CA TYR A 681 7.96 8.26 16.43
C TYR A 681 9.11 8.13 15.42
N MET A 682 9.11 8.98 14.37
CA MET A 682 10.13 8.95 13.31
C MET A 682 11.52 9.40 13.77
N SER A 683 11.66 10.09 14.90
CA SER A 683 12.96 10.56 15.41
C SER A 683 13.94 9.43 15.71
N LEU A 684 13.44 8.20 15.95
CA LEU A 684 14.31 7.02 16.04
C LEU A 684 15.14 6.82 14.77
N LEU A 685 14.58 7.11 13.58
CA LEU A 685 15.35 7.05 12.33
C LEU A 685 16.52 8.04 12.35
N TRP A 686 16.30 9.23 12.90
CA TRP A 686 17.32 10.29 12.94
C TRP A 686 18.46 9.89 13.89
N ASP A 687 18.13 9.36 15.06
CA ASP A 687 19.12 8.85 16.02
C ASP A 687 19.93 7.68 15.46
N LEU A 688 19.26 6.75 14.76
CA LEU A 688 19.91 5.61 14.11
C LEU A 688 20.96 6.05 13.08
N ILE A 689 20.64 7.05 12.27
CA ILE A 689 21.58 7.62 11.30
C ILE A 689 22.69 8.39 12.03
N ALA A 690 22.32 9.25 12.99
CA ALA A 690 23.26 10.13 13.71
C ALA A 690 24.33 9.37 14.49
N LYS A 691 23.98 8.20 15.01
CA LYS A 691 24.91 7.35 15.75
C LYS A 691 25.66 6.35 14.87
N GLY A 692 25.31 6.25 13.58
CA GLY A 692 25.89 5.26 12.66
C GLY A 692 25.43 3.82 12.93
N ALA A 693 24.39 3.62 13.76
CA ALA A 693 23.80 2.29 13.96
C ALA A 693 23.17 1.78 12.65
N LEU A 694 22.52 2.68 11.91
CA LEU A 694 22.07 2.43 10.56
C LEU A 694 23.22 2.74 9.58
N TYR A 695 23.89 1.68 9.13
CA TYR A 695 24.97 1.79 8.15
C TYR A 695 24.43 2.21 6.77
N VAL A 696 25.09 3.19 6.14
CA VAL A 696 24.72 3.71 4.81
C VAL A 696 25.82 3.31 3.83
N PRO A 697 25.66 2.22 3.07
CA PRO A 697 26.72 1.70 2.22
C PRO A 697 26.88 2.49 0.91
N LYS A 698 28.08 2.42 0.35
CA LYS A 698 28.34 2.67 -1.07
C LYS A 698 27.90 1.46 -1.89
N ARG A 699 27.76 1.64 -3.21
CA ARG A 699 27.36 0.55 -4.13
C ARG A 699 28.32 -0.63 -4.14
N ASP A 700 29.62 -0.35 -4.05
CA ASP A 700 30.70 -1.34 -4.01
C ASP A 700 30.84 -2.04 -2.66
N GLU A 701 30.11 -1.60 -1.62
CA GLU A 701 30.08 -2.25 -0.31
C GLU A 701 28.92 -3.25 -0.18
N ILE A 702 27.92 -3.22 -1.07
CA ILE A 702 26.72 -4.08 -0.96
C ILE A 702 27.02 -5.50 -1.49
N LEU A 703 26.76 -6.50 -0.64
CA LEU A 703 26.99 -7.93 -0.93
C LEU A 703 25.69 -8.73 -1.07
N SER A 704 24.55 -8.06 -1.12
CA SER A 704 23.20 -8.66 -1.22
C SER A 704 22.60 -8.57 -2.63
N PHE A 705 23.38 -8.20 -3.65
CA PHE A 705 22.93 -8.28 -5.03
C PHE A 705 23.00 -9.71 -5.54
N SER A 706 22.00 -10.14 -6.31
CA SER A 706 22.09 -11.40 -7.04
C SER A 706 23.19 -11.28 -8.11
N PRO A 707 24.01 -12.32 -8.35
CA PRO A 707 24.94 -12.33 -9.48
C PRO A 707 24.20 -12.34 -10.84
N VAL A 708 22.94 -12.77 -10.87
CA VAL A 708 22.05 -12.56 -12.02
C VAL A 708 21.45 -11.15 -11.95
N HIS A 709 21.43 -10.44 -13.07
CA HIS A 709 20.72 -9.16 -13.23
C HIS A 709 19.86 -9.14 -14.50
N LEU A 710 18.84 -8.29 -14.51
CA LEU A 710 17.89 -8.16 -15.62
C LEU A 710 18.03 -6.79 -16.30
N SER A 711 18.57 -6.77 -17.51
CA SER A 711 18.71 -5.57 -18.30
C SER A 711 17.47 -5.24 -19.12
N MET A 712 17.12 -3.96 -19.19
CA MET A 712 16.03 -3.45 -20.02
C MET A 712 16.55 -2.89 -21.34
N LYS A 713 15.95 -3.33 -22.46
CA LYS A 713 16.00 -2.63 -23.75
C LYS A 713 14.82 -1.67 -23.91
N ASP A 714 14.63 -1.06 -25.09
CA ASP A 714 13.43 -0.26 -25.37
C ASP A 714 12.16 -1.07 -25.05
N PRO A 715 11.27 -0.53 -24.19
CA PRO A 715 10.16 -1.29 -23.62
C PRO A 715 9.04 -1.53 -24.64
N ASP A 716 8.38 -2.68 -24.51
CA ASP A 716 7.16 -3.00 -25.24
C ASP A 716 6.07 -1.96 -24.92
N MET A 717 5.38 -1.49 -25.95
CA MET A 717 4.41 -0.40 -25.80
C MET A 717 3.16 -0.82 -25.02
N THR A 718 2.77 -2.09 -25.08
CA THR A 718 1.65 -2.60 -24.28
C THR A 718 2.06 -2.68 -22.81
N PHE A 719 3.25 -3.19 -22.49
CA PHE A 719 3.78 -3.15 -21.12
C PHE A 719 3.81 -1.72 -20.56
N LEU A 720 4.28 -0.76 -21.35
CA LEU A 720 4.33 0.65 -20.98
C LEU A 720 2.94 1.22 -20.68
N ASP A 721 1.93 0.97 -21.53
CA ASP A 721 0.55 1.40 -21.26
C ASP A 721 0.00 0.73 -20.01
N GLU A 722 0.08 -0.60 -19.90
CA GLU A 722 -0.44 -1.38 -18.76
C GLU A 722 0.13 -0.87 -17.42
N GLY A 723 1.45 -0.66 -17.36
CA GLY A 723 2.13 -0.15 -16.17
C GLY A 723 1.77 1.29 -15.80
N SER A 724 1.33 2.10 -16.77
CA SER A 724 1.01 3.52 -16.57
C SER A 724 -0.50 3.84 -16.59
N ASN A 725 -1.36 2.84 -16.79
CA ASN A 725 -2.81 2.98 -16.93
C ASN A 725 -3.59 2.34 -15.76
N VAL A 726 -3.15 2.66 -14.55
CA VAL A 726 -3.56 1.99 -13.30
C VAL A 726 -4.93 2.39 -12.74
N LYS A 727 -5.69 3.23 -13.45
CA LYS A 727 -6.91 3.88 -12.92
C LYS A 727 -8.21 3.27 -13.42
N TRP A 728 -8.23 2.69 -14.61
CA TRP A 728 -9.41 2.04 -15.15
C TRP A 728 -9.55 0.63 -14.60
N THR A 729 -10.77 0.23 -14.31
CA THR A 729 -11.10 -1.06 -13.70
C THR A 729 -11.68 -2.06 -14.71
N THR A 730 -11.86 -1.65 -15.96
CA THR A 730 -12.56 -2.41 -17.01
C THR A 730 -11.63 -2.80 -18.16
N PHE A 731 -10.34 -3.01 -17.89
CA PHE A 731 -9.38 -3.46 -18.91
C PHE A 731 -9.34 -4.97 -19.09
N TYR A 732 -9.88 -5.76 -18.16
CA TYR A 732 -9.82 -7.21 -18.28
C TYR A 732 -10.37 -7.70 -19.62
N ASN A 733 -9.60 -8.57 -20.25
CA ASN A 733 -9.96 -9.33 -21.43
C ASN A 733 -9.29 -10.70 -21.31
N GLN A 734 -10.09 -11.77 -21.22
CA GLN A 734 -9.59 -13.12 -20.95
C GLN A 734 -8.66 -13.63 -22.06
N GLU A 735 -9.07 -13.50 -23.32
CA GLU A 735 -8.30 -13.93 -24.48
C GLU A 735 -6.93 -13.21 -24.54
N PHE A 736 -6.91 -11.92 -24.21
CA PHE A 736 -5.66 -11.17 -24.14
C PHE A 736 -4.74 -11.70 -23.04
N GLU A 737 -5.24 -11.93 -21.84
CA GLU A 737 -4.43 -12.45 -20.72
C GLU A 737 -3.89 -13.87 -20.99
N GLU A 738 -4.67 -14.72 -21.66
CA GLU A 738 -4.27 -16.10 -22.00
C GLU A 738 -3.20 -16.15 -23.11
N ASN A 739 -3.23 -15.21 -24.05
CA ASN A 739 -2.32 -15.21 -25.21
C ASN A 739 -1.10 -14.28 -25.06
N ASN A 740 -0.98 -13.55 -23.94
CA ASN A 740 0.08 -12.57 -23.76
C ASN A 740 0.75 -12.73 -22.38
N ALA A 741 1.69 -13.67 -22.26
CA ALA A 741 2.54 -13.79 -21.08
C ALA A 741 3.56 -12.63 -21.03
N PHE A 742 3.44 -11.74 -20.05
CA PHE A 742 4.40 -10.66 -19.79
C PHE A 742 5.39 -11.05 -18.70
N VAL A 743 6.64 -10.59 -18.85
CA VAL A 743 7.66 -10.63 -17.79
C VAL A 743 7.19 -9.84 -16.56
N PHE A 744 6.59 -8.67 -16.78
CA PHE A 744 5.93 -7.88 -15.74
C PHE A 744 4.44 -7.73 -16.07
N SER A 745 3.60 -8.47 -15.37
CA SER A 745 2.17 -8.61 -15.67
C SER A 745 1.26 -7.98 -14.61
N ARG A 746 -0.02 -7.83 -14.92
CA ARG A 746 -1.07 -7.43 -13.95
C ARG A 746 -0.85 -6.06 -13.30
N LEU A 747 -0.36 -5.08 -14.05
CA LEU A 747 0.03 -3.76 -13.51
C LEU A 747 -1.05 -2.68 -13.61
N ASN A 748 -2.13 -2.91 -14.36
CA ASN A 748 -3.20 -1.95 -14.52
C ASN A 748 -4.20 -1.95 -13.33
N GLY A 749 -5.28 -1.16 -13.45
CA GLY A 749 -6.29 -1.01 -12.38
C GLY A 749 -7.21 -2.22 -12.14
N THR A 750 -7.05 -3.32 -12.88
CA THR A 750 -7.86 -4.55 -12.82
C THR A 750 -7.44 -5.49 -11.68
N TRP A 751 -6.22 -5.35 -11.17
CA TRP A 751 -5.56 -6.39 -10.38
C TRP A 751 -5.25 -6.02 -8.91
N PRO A 752 -6.14 -5.32 -8.15
CA PRO A 752 -5.83 -4.98 -6.77
C PRO A 752 -5.74 -6.25 -5.91
N GLY A 753 -4.56 -6.58 -5.36
CA GLY A 753 -4.39 -7.77 -4.52
C GLY A 753 -4.45 -9.11 -5.27
N ALA A 754 -4.49 -9.09 -6.60
CA ALA A 754 -4.52 -10.32 -7.38
C ALA A 754 -3.20 -11.10 -7.24
N PRO A 755 -3.24 -12.45 -7.26
CA PRO A 755 -2.05 -13.28 -7.35
C PRO A 755 -1.15 -12.88 -8.53
N LEU A 756 0.14 -13.16 -8.44
CA LEU A 756 1.03 -13.08 -9.60
C LEU A 756 1.02 -14.39 -10.39
N THR A 757 1.17 -14.32 -11.72
CA THR A 757 1.44 -15.51 -12.54
C THR A 757 2.76 -16.15 -12.12
N GLU A 758 2.95 -17.43 -12.42
CA GLU A 758 4.18 -18.16 -12.03
C GLU A 758 5.44 -17.53 -12.64
N TRP A 759 5.34 -17.06 -13.87
CA TRP A 759 6.42 -16.44 -14.64
C TRP A 759 6.56 -14.94 -14.44
N ASP A 760 5.76 -14.31 -13.59
CA ASP A 760 5.94 -12.89 -13.28
C ASP A 760 7.27 -12.71 -12.54
N PHE A 761 8.12 -11.81 -13.04
CA PHE A 761 9.44 -11.60 -12.49
C PHE A 761 9.43 -11.24 -11.00
N SER A 762 8.44 -10.45 -10.56
CA SER A 762 8.28 -10.10 -9.15
C SER A 762 8.10 -11.34 -8.26
N ARG A 763 7.51 -12.42 -8.79
CA ARG A 763 7.24 -13.64 -8.02
C ARG A 763 8.50 -14.44 -7.75
N TYR A 764 9.19 -14.86 -8.80
CA TYR A 764 10.31 -15.78 -8.66
C TYR A 764 11.64 -15.09 -8.31
N ALA A 765 11.78 -13.78 -8.59
CA ALA A 765 12.97 -13.01 -8.21
C ALA A 765 12.80 -12.32 -6.84
N ALA A 766 11.69 -11.58 -6.63
CA ALA A 766 11.51 -10.73 -5.45
C ALA A 766 10.75 -11.40 -4.29
N GLY A 767 10.15 -12.57 -4.52
CA GLY A 767 9.30 -13.26 -3.54
C GLY A 767 7.93 -12.58 -3.33
N ALA A 768 7.48 -11.76 -4.29
CA ALA A 768 6.14 -11.19 -4.27
C ALA A 768 5.10 -12.28 -4.57
N LYS A 769 3.97 -12.28 -3.87
CA LYS A 769 2.88 -13.25 -4.12
C LYS A 769 1.73 -12.66 -4.92
N GLU A 770 1.52 -11.36 -4.78
CA GLU A 770 0.35 -10.64 -5.24
C GLU A 770 0.70 -9.16 -5.49
N ARG A 771 -0.13 -8.45 -6.26
CA ARG A 771 0.02 -7.01 -6.54
C ARG A 771 -0.47 -6.17 -5.36
N ARG A 772 0.23 -6.27 -4.22
CA ARG A 772 -0.13 -5.63 -2.95
C ARG A 772 1.08 -5.28 -2.07
N LEU A 773 1.42 -3.99 -2.03
CA LEU A 773 2.26 -3.34 -0.99
C LEU A 773 3.64 -3.99 -0.70
N ASN A 774 4.33 -4.53 -1.71
CA ASN A 774 5.65 -5.16 -1.57
C ASN A 774 6.80 -4.12 -1.47
N PHE A 775 6.73 -3.18 -0.52
CA PHE A 775 7.76 -2.14 -0.30
C PHE A 775 9.08 -2.66 0.29
N MET A 776 9.03 -3.82 0.93
CA MET A 776 10.17 -4.48 1.57
C MET A 776 10.22 -5.94 1.08
N PRO A 777 10.55 -6.17 -0.20
CA PRO A 777 10.61 -7.51 -0.78
C PRO A 777 11.69 -8.38 -0.10
N THR A 778 11.59 -9.70 -0.25
CA THR A 778 12.51 -10.65 0.41
C THR A 778 13.78 -10.85 -0.37
N TYR A 779 13.69 -11.01 -1.70
CA TYR A 779 14.85 -11.33 -2.55
C TYR A 779 15.78 -12.37 -1.91
N GLU A 780 15.25 -13.55 -1.57
CA GLU A 780 15.96 -14.59 -0.79
C GLU A 780 17.31 -14.99 -1.41
N ASN A 781 17.38 -14.95 -2.75
CA ASN A 781 18.56 -15.29 -3.55
C ASN A 781 19.42 -14.07 -3.93
N GLY A 782 19.25 -12.95 -3.22
CA GLY A 782 19.86 -11.66 -3.54
C GLY A 782 18.98 -10.78 -4.43
N LEU A 783 19.11 -9.47 -4.26
CA LEU A 783 18.35 -8.48 -5.03
C LEU A 783 18.79 -8.50 -6.49
N VAL A 784 17.87 -8.88 -7.39
CA VAL A 784 18.12 -8.91 -8.83
C VAL A 784 17.97 -7.50 -9.38
N LEU A 785 19.09 -6.86 -9.69
CA LEU A 785 19.11 -5.49 -10.21
C LEU A 785 18.44 -5.42 -11.58
N ILE A 786 17.68 -4.34 -11.82
CA ILE A 786 17.14 -4.03 -13.15
C ILE A 786 17.98 -2.91 -13.78
N THR A 787 18.77 -3.23 -14.80
CA THR A 787 19.89 -2.41 -15.27
C THR A 787 19.74 -1.96 -16.72
N PRO A 788 20.56 -1.00 -17.20
CA PRO A 788 20.85 -0.86 -18.63
C PRO A 788 21.51 -2.13 -19.16
N VAL A 789 21.38 -2.38 -20.46
CA VAL A 789 22.13 -3.46 -21.14
C VAL A 789 23.64 -3.22 -21.01
N GLN A 790 24.42 -4.29 -20.82
CA GLN A 790 25.87 -4.26 -20.59
C GLN A 790 26.69 -4.68 -21.82
N LYS A 791 26.15 -5.55 -22.68
CA LYS A 791 26.83 -6.01 -23.91
C LYS A 791 25.84 -6.47 -25.00
N GLY A 792 26.37 -6.72 -26.20
CA GLY A 792 25.59 -7.26 -27.32
C GLY A 792 24.83 -6.21 -28.14
N LYS A 793 23.86 -6.64 -28.94
CA LYS A 793 23.18 -5.83 -29.96
C LYS A 793 22.40 -4.64 -29.40
N PHE A 794 21.92 -4.76 -28.17
CA PHE A 794 21.12 -3.72 -27.50
C PHE A 794 21.98 -2.80 -26.61
N PHE A 795 23.29 -3.04 -26.52
CA PHE A 795 24.20 -2.22 -25.72
C PHE A 795 24.49 -0.90 -26.42
N THR A 796 24.50 0.17 -25.63
CA THR A 796 24.98 1.49 -26.04
C THR A 796 26.14 1.88 -25.14
N GLU A 797 27.32 2.06 -25.74
CA GLU A 797 28.51 2.55 -25.05
C GLU A 797 28.24 3.91 -24.41
N SER A 798 28.79 4.14 -23.22
CA SER A 798 28.52 5.37 -22.47
C SER A 798 29.58 5.66 -21.41
N LYS A 799 29.54 6.88 -20.85
CA LYS A 799 30.46 7.34 -19.81
C LYS A 799 30.34 6.61 -18.48
N ARG A 800 29.23 5.88 -18.26
CA ARG A 800 28.98 5.15 -17.01
C ARG A 800 29.91 3.94 -16.84
N GLY A 801 30.56 3.42 -17.88
CA GLY A 801 31.34 2.18 -17.79
C GLY A 801 30.46 0.91 -17.67
N GLN A 802 31.06 -0.18 -17.19
CA GLN A 802 30.37 -1.47 -17.01
C GLN A 802 29.86 -1.61 -15.57
N LEU A 803 28.75 -2.33 -15.38
CA LEU A 803 28.18 -2.62 -14.06
C LEU A 803 29.21 -3.26 -13.12
N ALA A 804 30.01 -4.21 -13.61
CA ALA A 804 30.99 -4.93 -12.82
C ALA A 804 32.05 -4.02 -12.17
N ASP A 805 32.36 -2.87 -12.79
CA ASP A 805 33.37 -1.93 -12.30
C ASP A 805 32.88 -1.10 -11.10
N HIS A 806 31.57 -1.10 -10.86
CA HIS A 806 30.91 -0.33 -9.80
C HIS A 806 30.47 -1.16 -8.60
N LEU A 807 30.46 -2.48 -8.75
CA LEU A 807 30.05 -3.41 -7.70
C LEU A 807 31.25 -3.87 -6.88
N HIS A 808 30.97 -4.51 -5.74
CA HIS A 808 32.02 -5.15 -4.95
C HIS A 808 32.83 -6.11 -5.85
N PRO A 809 34.16 -6.19 -5.69
CA PRO A 809 35.02 -7.01 -6.56
C PRO A 809 34.63 -8.50 -6.67
N ILE A 810 33.92 -9.05 -5.66
CA ILE A 810 33.37 -10.41 -5.73
C ILE A 810 32.48 -10.65 -6.96
N TYR A 811 31.86 -9.59 -7.51
CA TYR A 811 30.95 -9.70 -8.64
C TYR A 811 31.67 -9.76 -10.00
N LYS A 812 32.94 -9.33 -10.08
CA LYS A 812 33.65 -9.03 -11.34
C LYS A 812 33.54 -10.11 -12.41
N ASN A 813 33.53 -11.39 -12.02
CA ASN A 813 33.54 -12.53 -12.94
C ASN A 813 32.33 -13.48 -12.78
N ILE A 814 31.34 -13.13 -11.95
CA ILE A 814 30.19 -14.00 -11.65
C ILE A 814 28.85 -13.44 -12.16
N LEU A 815 28.87 -12.25 -12.79
CA LEU A 815 27.64 -11.63 -13.28
C LEU A 815 27.06 -12.36 -14.50
N LYS A 816 25.74 -12.56 -14.49
CA LYS A 816 24.96 -13.09 -15.60
C LYS A 816 23.84 -12.12 -15.98
N GLU A 817 23.80 -11.76 -17.26
CA GLU A 817 22.83 -10.81 -17.82
C GLU A 817 21.68 -11.52 -18.54
N TYR A 818 20.45 -11.09 -18.25
CA TYR A 818 19.26 -11.37 -19.04
C TYR A 818 18.67 -10.08 -19.61
N ILE A 819 18.11 -10.10 -20.83
CA ILE A 819 17.57 -8.91 -21.48
C ILE A 819 16.06 -9.04 -21.68
N THR A 820 15.31 -8.00 -21.32
CA THR A 820 13.85 -7.93 -21.55
C THR A 820 13.41 -6.55 -22.04
N ASP A 821 12.20 -6.49 -22.59
CA ASP A 821 11.44 -5.26 -22.81
C ASP A 821 10.19 -5.15 -21.93
N GLY A 822 10.09 -6.02 -20.92
CA GLY A 822 8.96 -6.15 -20.01
C GLY A 822 7.85 -7.10 -20.51
N ARG A 823 7.90 -7.51 -21.77
CA ARG A 823 7.00 -8.54 -22.32
C ARG A 823 7.73 -9.85 -22.62
N TYR A 824 8.85 -9.78 -23.34
CA TYR A 824 9.62 -10.95 -23.77
C TYR A 824 11.04 -10.92 -23.22
N TYR A 825 11.73 -12.06 -23.28
CA TYR A 825 13.17 -12.13 -23.10
C TYR A 825 13.89 -12.22 -24.45
N TYR A 826 15.15 -11.80 -24.49
CA TYR A 826 15.97 -11.73 -25.70
C TYR A 826 17.38 -12.28 -25.47
N SER A 827 17.94 -12.94 -26.49
CA SER A 827 19.38 -13.23 -26.54
C SER A 827 20.20 -11.96 -26.74
N ALA A 828 21.46 -11.97 -26.30
CA ALA A 828 22.34 -10.80 -26.38
C ALA A 828 22.64 -10.35 -27.83
N ASP A 829 22.66 -11.28 -28.79
CA ASP A 829 22.74 -10.99 -30.23
C ASP A 829 21.42 -10.47 -30.83
N GLY A 830 20.31 -10.57 -30.08
CA GLY A 830 18.96 -10.20 -30.51
C GLY A 830 18.36 -11.10 -31.60
N GLU A 831 18.91 -12.29 -31.83
CA GLU A 831 18.40 -13.25 -32.82
C GLU A 831 17.25 -14.11 -32.27
N LYS A 832 17.21 -14.35 -30.96
CA LYS A 832 16.18 -15.14 -30.30
C LYS A 832 15.31 -14.27 -29.40
N LYS A 833 14.00 -14.52 -29.48
CA LYS A 833 12.97 -13.97 -28.60
C LYS A 833 12.32 -15.13 -27.86
N TYR A 834 12.15 -15.01 -26.55
CA TYR A 834 11.55 -16.04 -25.71
C TYR A 834 10.30 -15.52 -24.99
N ASN A 835 9.29 -16.37 -24.90
CA ASN A 835 8.08 -16.08 -24.13
C ASN A 835 8.36 -16.14 -22.62
N ALA A 836 7.66 -15.29 -21.86
CA ALA A 836 7.91 -15.17 -20.42
C ALA A 836 7.56 -16.45 -19.66
N ASP A 837 6.44 -17.08 -19.98
CA ASP A 837 5.89 -18.30 -19.39
C ASP A 837 6.68 -19.58 -19.69
N GLU A 838 7.65 -19.51 -20.59
CA GLU A 838 8.56 -20.61 -20.90
C GLU A 838 9.96 -20.34 -20.31
N TYR A 839 10.50 -19.17 -20.60
CA TYR A 839 11.92 -18.87 -20.34
C TYR A 839 12.21 -18.47 -18.88
N TYR A 840 11.19 -18.08 -18.11
CA TYR A 840 11.38 -17.73 -16.69
C TYR A 840 12.05 -18.86 -15.89
N LYS A 841 11.83 -20.13 -16.24
CA LYS A 841 12.43 -21.29 -15.56
C LYS A 841 13.95 -21.28 -15.60
N VAL A 842 14.52 -20.88 -16.75
CA VAL A 842 15.98 -20.75 -16.92
C VAL A 842 16.52 -19.67 -16.00
N ILE A 843 15.86 -18.51 -15.99
CA ILE A 843 16.27 -17.36 -15.18
C ILE A 843 16.12 -17.65 -13.69
N GLU A 844 14.99 -18.24 -13.28
CA GLU A 844 14.73 -18.63 -11.90
C GLU A 844 15.77 -19.64 -11.39
N GLU A 845 16.09 -20.65 -12.21
CA GLU A 845 17.11 -21.64 -11.89
C GLU A 845 18.48 -21.00 -11.71
N ASP A 846 18.87 -20.07 -12.59
CA ASP A 846 20.14 -19.36 -12.46
C ASP A 846 20.19 -18.44 -11.25
N ILE A 847 19.10 -17.75 -10.91
CA ILE A 847 19.01 -16.94 -9.69
C ILE A 847 19.26 -17.83 -8.46
N LYS A 848 18.57 -18.97 -8.38
CA LYS A 848 18.72 -19.93 -7.27
C LYS A 848 20.14 -20.51 -7.19
N LYS A 849 20.72 -20.90 -8.34
CA LYS A 849 22.08 -21.46 -8.39
C LYS A 849 23.14 -20.44 -8.00
N SER A 850 23.02 -19.22 -8.53
CA SER A 850 24.00 -18.15 -8.32
C SER A 850 23.99 -17.59 -6.89
N ALA A 851 22.90 -17.80 -6.13
CA ALA A 851 22.82 -17.41 -4.73
C ALA A 851 23.93 -18.02 -3.86
N SER A 852 24.42 -19.21 -4.21
CA SER A 852 25.54 -19.89 -3.53
C SER A 852 26.90 -19.18 -3.69
N LEU A 853 27.02 -18.28 -4.67
CA LEU A 853 28.22 -17.47 -4.89
C LEU A 853 28.29 -16.27 -3.95
N LEU A 854 27.17 -15.91 -3.30
CA LEU A 854 27.12 -14.82 -2.34
C LEU A 854 27.72 -15.23 -0.99
N PRO A 855 28.28 -14.28 -0.23
CA PRO A 855 28.77 -14.54 1.13
C PRO A 855 27.68 -15.15 2.03
N LEU A 856 26.47 -14.62 1.93
CA LEU A 856 25.31 -15.14 2.64
C LEU A 856 24.00 -14.87 1.89
N THR A 857 22.97 -15.62 2.26
CA THR A 857 21.57 -15.43 1.85
C THR A 857 20.65 -15.45 3.06
N VAL A 858 19.48 -14.81 2.96
CA VAL A 858 18.51 -14.76 4.05
C VAL A 858 17.12 -15.19 3.59
N SER A 859 16.54 -16.16 4.28
CA SER A 859 15.15 -16.60 4.12
C SER A 859 14.33 -16.31 5.37
N GLY A 860 13.02 -16.65 5.37
CA GLY A 860 12.16 -16.50 6.54
C GLY A 860 11.22 -15.29 6.53
N ASP A 861 10.88 -14.81 5.33
CA ASP A 861 9.81 -13.81 5.15
C ASP A 861 10.16 -12.45 5.81
N VAL A 862 11.40 -12.02 5.58
CA VAL A 862 12.03 -10.78 6.08
C VAL A 862 12.63 -10.00 4.92
N ALA A 863 12.81 -8.69 5.09
CA ALA A 863 13.63 -7.89 4.18
C ALA A 863 15.03 -7.78 4.76
N TRP A 864 16.05 -7.82 3.90
CA TRP A 864 17.44 -7.86 4.33
C TRP A 864 18.37 -7.12 3.37
N VAL A 865 19.48 -6.64 3.93
CA VAL A 865 20.60 -6.07 3.17
C VAL A 865 21.88 -6.43 3.91
N VAL A 866 22.90 -6.90 3.19
CA VAL A 866 24.25 -7.05 3.74
C VAL A 866 25.22 -6.13 2.99
N ALA A 867 26.06 -5.44 3.76
CA ALA A 867 27.15 -4.62 3.26
C ALA A 867 28.45 -4.93 4.00
N GLN A 868 29.59 -4.79 3.31
CA GLN A 868 30.91 -4.84 3.91
C GLN A 868 31.21 -3.50 4.60
N THR A 869 31.44 -3.53 5.91
CA THR A 869 31.79 -2.33 6.68
C THR A 869 33.29 -2.15 6.85
N ASP A 870 34.04 -3.26 6.79
CA ASP A 870 35.50 -3.34 6.71
C ASP A 870 35.90 -4.68 6.06
N SER A 871 37.17 -4.83 5.66
CA SER A 871 37.73 -6.08 5.11
C SER A 871 37.36 -7.35 5.89
N LYS A 872 37.20 -7.29 7.22
CA LYS A 872 36.81 -8.43 8.07
C LYS A 872 35.39 -8.36 8.65
N TYR A 873 34.61 -7.34 8.32
CA TYR A 873 33.32 -7.10 8.97
C TYR A 873 32.22 -6.85 7.95
N LEU A 874 31.10 -7.56 8.13
CA LEU A 874 29.86 -7.34 7.40
C LEU A 874 28.77 -6.84 8.34
N ARG A 875 27.93 -5.92 7.87
CA ARG A 875 26.70 -5.49 8.55
C ARG A 875 25.50 -6.04 7.79
N LEU A 876 24.73 -6.88 8.47
CA LEU A 876 23.46 -7.43 8.00
C LEU A 876 22.31 -6.68 8.69
N THR A 877 21.49 -5.98 7.90
CA THR A 877 20.22 -5.38 8.35
C THR A 877 19.09 -6.37 8.10
N LEU A 878 18.31 -6.68 9.13
CA LEU A 878 17.12 -7.54 9.06
C LEU A 878 15.86 -6.79 9.49
N ILE A 879 14.78 -6.90 8.74
CA ILE A 879 13.58 -6.09 8.93
C ILE A 879 12.32 -6.95 8.80
N ASP A 880 11.35 -6.77 9.69
CA ASP A 880 10.00 -7.31 9.48
C ASP A 880 9.43 -6.70 8.18
N LYS A 881 9.20 -7.53 7.15
CA LYS A 881 8.70 -7.07 5.85
C LYS A 881 7.23 -6.66 5.83
N GLY A 882 6.47 -6.98 6.88
CA GLY A 882 5.01 -6.81 6.90
C GLY A 882 4.60 -5.34 6.85
N TYR A 883 4.47 -4.75 5.65
CA TYR A 883 4.32 -3.29 5.48
C TYR A 883 3.18 -2.73 6.32
N VAL A 884 1.93 -3.14 6.10
CA VAL A 884 0.78 -2.80 6.96
C VAL A 884 0.27 -4.00 7.79
N ASN A 885 1.03 -5.09 7.81
CA ASN A 885 0.72 -6.34 8.53
C ASN A 885 2.00 -6.90 9.18
N PRO A 886 2.58 -6.18 10.16
CA PRO A 886 3.75 -6.65 10.90
C PRO A 886 3.40 -7.88 11.74
N LYS A 887 4.41 -8.69 12.04
CA LYS A 887 4.34 -9.82 12.99
C LYS A 887 5.75 -10.23 13.39
N ASP A 888 5.87 -11.04 14.44
CA ASP A 888 7.15 -11.66 14.77
C ASP A 888 7.62 -12.51 13.57
N ARG A 889 8.92 -12.39 13.24
CA ARG A 889 9.55 -13.08 12.11
C ARG A 889 10.79 -13.81 12.57
N LYS A 890 11.14 -14.85 11.82
CA LYS A 890 12.36 -15.61 12.02
C LYS A 890 13.17 -15.59 10.73
N ALA A 891 14.32 -14.92 10.74
CA ALA A 891 15.26 -14.94 9.64
C ALA A 891 16.17 -16.16 9.75
N ILE A 892 16.41 -16.84 8.63
CA ILE A 892 17.44 -17.88 8.53
C ILE A 892 18.53 -17.36 7.62
N VAL A 893 19.69 -17.08 8.21
CA VAL A 893 20.89 -16.63 7.51
C VAL A 893 21.72 -17.86 7.18
N LYS A 894 22.06 -18.05 5.91
CA LYS A 894 22.95 -19.14 5.46
C LYS A 894 24.26 -18.55 4.98
N PHE A 895 25.37 -18.97 5.58
CA PHE A 895 26.71 -18.57 5.17
C PHE A 895 27.25 -19.57 4.14
N SER A 896 27.82 -19.08 3.03
CA SER A 896 28.25 -19.96 1.91
C SER A 896 29.73 -19.80 1.58
N SER A 897 30.17 -18.63 1.12
CA SER A 897 31.55 -18.42 0.63
C SER A 897 32.50 -17.78 1.64
N ILE A 898 32.11 -17.73 2.92
CA ILE A 898 32.86 -17.07 4.01
C ILE A 898 32.94 -17.93 5.27
N LYS A 899 33.98 -17.71 6.08
CA LYS A 899 34.15 -18.31 7.40
C LYS A 899 33.88 -17.27 8.48
N ILE A 900 33.05 -17.65 9.44
CA ILE A 900 32.54 -16.73 10.45
C ILE A 900 33.25 -16.96 11.77
N LYS A 901 33.86 -15.90 12.30
CA LYS A 901 34.43 -15.88 13.63
C LYS A 901 33.37 -15.59 14.69
N GLN A 902 32.49 -14.62 14.41
CA GLN A 902 31.50 -14.15 15.39
C GLN A 902 30.29 -13.52 14.68
N VAL A 903 29.10 -13.71 15.27
CA VAL A 903 27.88 -13.00 14.87
C VAL A 903 27.28 -12.33 16.09
N LYS A 904 27.02 -11.02 16.01
CA LYS A 904 26.55 -10.21 17.14
C LYS A 904 25.53 -9.17 16.70
N ASP A 905 24.44 -9.03 17.44
CA ASP A 905 23.56 -7.88 17.29
C ASP A 905 24.17 -6.64 17.95
N ILE A 906 24.29 -5.56 17.18
CA ILE A 906 25.05 -4.38 17.61
C ILE A 906 24.31 -3.49 18.60
N LEU A 907 22.98 -3.57 18.66
CA LEU A 907 22.15 -2.75 19.54
C LEU A 907 21.95 -3.43 20.89
N SER A 908 21.57 -4.71 20.86
CA SER A 908 21.32 -5.51 22.06
C SER A 908 22.59 -6.12 22.67
N GLY A 909 23.65 -6.26 21.87
CA GLY A 909 24.86 -6.99 22.26
C GLY A 909 24.73 -8.51 22.24
N GLU A 910 23.58 -9.04 21.81
CA GLU A 910 23.29 -10.48 21.76
C GLU A 910 24.28 -11.20 20.84
N MET A 911 24.84 -12.29 21.37
CA MET A 911 25.68 -13.24 20.63
C MET A 911 24.81 -14.28 19.93
N ILE A 912 24.95 -14.38 18.61
CA ILE A 912 24.13 -15.29 17.80
C ILE A 912 24.95 -16.53 17.46
N SER A 913 24.45 -17.69 17.85
CA SER A 913 25.07 -18.98 17.55
C SER A 913 24.87 -19.37 16.09
N ILE A 914 25.90 -20.01 15.52
CA ILE A 914 25.86 -20.63 14.20
C ILE A 914 25.73 -22.13 14.41
N SER A 915 24.81 -22.78 13.71
CA SER A 915 24.65 -24.24 13.73
C SER A 915 25.67 -24.94 12.82
N ASP A 916 25.78 -26.26 12.98
CA ASP A 916 26.73 -27.11 12.25
C ASP A 916 26.56 -27.04 10.71
N ASP A 917 25.37 -26.67 10.23
CA ASP A 917 25.06 -26.47 8.80
C ASP A 917 25.40 -25.06 8.28
N SER A 918 26.18 -24.29 9.03
CA SER A 918 26.56 -22.90 8.71
C SER A 918 25.36 -21.97 8.54
N THR A 919 24.33 -22.14 9.39
CA THR A 919 23.18 -21.25 9.45
C THR A 919 23.05 -20.55 10.80
N ALA A 920 22.43 -19.37 10.79
CA ALA A 920 22.05 -18.64 12.00
C ALA A 920 20.56 -18.29 11.95
N SER A 921 19.86 -18.56 13.04
CA SER A 921 18.44 -18.32 13.20
C SER A 921 18.22 -17.09 14.07
N ILE A 922 17.61 -16.04 13.53
CA ILE A 922 17.49 -14.74 14.20
C ILE A 922 16.02 -14.33 14.27
N GLU A 923 15.51 -14.16 15.49
CA GLU A 923 14.17 -13.64 15.73
C GLU A 923 14.14 -12.12 15.56
N ILE A 924 13.11 -11.63 14.88
CA ILE A 924 12.85 -10.21 14.62
C ILE A 924 11.46 -9.90 15.19
N PRO A 925 11.40 -9.13 16.29
CA PRO A 925 10.12 -8.79 16.92
C PRO A 925 9.16 -8.04 15.98
N CYS A 926 7.87 -8.17 16.22
CA CYS A 926 6.80 -7.54 15.45
C CYS A 926 7.04 -6.04 15.24
N GLY A 927 7.10 -5.62 13.96
CA GLY A 927 7.35 -4.24 13.56
C GLY A 927 8.75 -3.73 13.86
N ALA A 928 9.70 -4.58 14.23
CA ALA A 928 11.08 -4.21 14.52
C ALA A 928 12.02 -4.49 13.34
N PHE A 929 13.30 -4.24 13.61
CA PHE A 929 14.44 -4.48 12.74
C PHE A 929 15.66 -4.76 13.64
N ARG A 930 16.68 -5.42 13.09
CA ARG A 930 17.92 -5.77 13.79
C ARG A 930 19.13 -5.46 12.90
N PHE A 931 20.24 -5.13 13.54
CA PHE A 931 21.51 -4.84 12.88
C PHE A 931 22.56 -5.81 13.44
N ILE A 932 23.08 -6.66 12.56
CA ILE A 932 23.92 -7.79 12.92
C ILE A 932 25.32 -7.57 12.33
N ASP A 933 26.33 -7.51 13.18
CA ASP A 933 27.73 -7.58 12.77
C ASP A 933 28.15 -9.04 12.64
N ILE A 934 28.82 -9.32 11.54
CA ILE A 934 29.40 -10.62 11.22
C ILE A 934 30.91 -10.40 11.05
N GLU A 935 31.69 -10.91 12.00
CA GLU A 935 33.15 -10.90 11.93
C GLU A 935 33.63 -12.15 11.19
N LEU A 936 34.53 -11.94 10.22
CA LEU A 936 35.11 -12.99 9.41
C LEU A 936 36.45 -13.47 9.98
N GLU A 937 36.76 -14.76 9.84
CA GLU A 937 38.11 -15.27 10.15
C GLU A 937 39.16 -14.63 9.22
N ASP A 938 38.85 -14.68 7.93
CA ASP A 938 39.67 -14.20 6.82
C ASP A 938 39.11 -12.89 6.26
N SER A 939 39.99 -12.00 5.79
CA SER A 939 39.55 -10.79 5.10
C SER A 939 38.85 -11.13 3.79
N LEU A 940 37.68 -10.56 3.57
CA LEU A 940 37.00 -10.57 2.28
C LEU A 940 37.65 -9.50 1.39
N SER A 941 38.76 -9.86 0.74
CA SER A 941 39.54 -8.95 -0.08
C SER A 941 39.02 -8.83 -1.51
N ALA A 942 39.25 -7.65 -2.08
CA ALA A 942 39.00 -7.29 -3.48
C ALA A 942 39.80 -8.12 -4.51
N ASP A 943 40.90 -8.73 -4.08
CA ASP A 943 41.87 -9.41 -4.94
C ASP A 943 41.77 -10.94 -4.80
N LYS A 944 40.87 -11.57 -5.55
CA LYS A 944 41.01 -12.96 -6.01
C LYS A 944 40.50 -13.11 -7.44
#